data_AF-A0A177WIG6-F1
#
_entry.id   AF-A0A177WIG6-F1
#
_cell.length_a   1.000
_cell.length_b   1.000
_cell.length_c   1.000
_cell.angle_alpha   90.00
_cell.angle_beta   90.00
_cell.angle_gamma   90.00
#
_symmetry.space_group_name_H-M   'P 1'
#
loop_
_entity.id
_entity.type
_entity.pdbx_description
1 polymer ?
#
loop_
_entity_poly.entity_id
_entity_poly.type
_entity_poly.pdbx_seq_one_letter_code
_entity_poly.pdbx_strand_id
1 'polypeptide(L)'
;MQSIYVLFSAINTFDDQEQIIISAALVKPILGILLLKIDIFSHQPISNCNDFKLGVFLEQIEYVLVVATPLEIILLGVAFSKKGQDGVSRGSMSIYRTDMSIASDGVNMTSIFGTDTGRIFMRGNNGQLYELEYESQDGWLTRKIRKINRTSSGIISYIPTFLLWGGENAVKLATVDNNLKALYTISPTNDVSVYSLGPDGKGMTRVATISDLFSRTIGFSAFIPQSALDEPKFEIVSIYPVSLNESRQIHMVAVTSTGIRLYFSCTQHISHNSYMHDSNTIAGPTGLRLVFALGPPVVSQGLSSYNVVGSAKIHEAFYANGLLIASQSFSDEVDRVIGVSMNCGMMAQTSPMFLSELGSFVDVDGKTWAIAEASTKPSSKDKHSVANTPGMALNELAMQFEYPARRFHLLTNMGLSTISKLRPIDLLVQLLKHSNGQDLRGFEDFFITYGKDQSCAMSLGIACDHSSIKSGPTDILLPAVVALATRLFFEFGGKATLIQSQPHLSGGGPLGVPVSTFEVHYSAKHDGLALYLLRALRPIWTVELIQKKYRFVFNRKAADGSEKWEATQSIQDLILVQMNLASLDKFLNKYPRFTALPTPDTRPSGVDPEAWKKEQESLANMHELIRQSLETISFVSLLIDYKLPSMIAGMTESEKRELKGFTFQSLVSSSKGRDIGKMLMTSLVNKQIEKDIGVDIITATLQQRCPSICQTNEVMFFKGIECIQKAKQAVSRNEQLTIIGEALKLFMSVVKHIHFEKLRTVVESFKSLQYYTGVVDLALVYAAEQDTTESLNLDNISSRSYYRRIESYRLIFGMLASIDDMIAQPQNSKYFQTAEDMEAIKAQVFARAVASSDQAFHTSLYDWLIEQGRHTDLLQIQSPYLEDYLIANKSDLNKAEYLCQYYARNSRFSEAAKICSFMAQSPGLLLSRRIEYLTKAVTNAKSSAGHEFGGNQELLNQITDDLDVARLQFEIYNRVSVMPNTEHALNDLNYNLHDVTLLFHNYARPYQMHDLVLAILHIADHGVQVRGVVESAWIAIFYQTKEEALATGRSPIEALGDKIEELGRRFYPNDNVFPLGFLINKLEQETYEFEDDSSLHKGWVVDALRGINVPFSTIFNTFNGLFETKLPPWSSNKALAFLIQEILVLLEKWLKHVRTLPTTSYEK
;
A
#
# COMPACT_ATOMS: atom_id res chain seq x y z
N MET A 1 43.10 -30.95 41.37
CA MET A 1 44.18 -30.33 40.58
C MET A 1 43.69 -29.69 39.28
N GLN A 2 42.88 -30.35 38.43
CA GLN A 2 42.37 -29.75 37.18
C GLN A 2 41.57 -28.45 37.39
N SER A 3 40.74 -28.33 38.43
CA SER A 3 40.00 -27.10 38.74
C SER A 3 40.89 -25.94 39.19
N ILE A 4 42.05 -26.23 39.78
CA ILE A 4 43.05 -25.22 40.17
C ILE A 4 43.82 -24.74 38.93
N TYR A 5 44.13 -25.66 38.00
CA TYR A 5 44.80 -25.33 36.74
C TYR A 5 43.96 -24.43 35.81
N VAL A 6 42.63 -24.58 35.83
CA VAL A 6 41.68 -23.71 35.09
C VAL A 6 41.56 -22.31 35.71
N LEU A 7 41.73 -22.20 37.03
CA LEU A 7 41.76 -20.91 37.73
C LEU A 7 43.04 -20.13 37.41
N PHE A 8 44.20 -20.79 37.38
CA PHE A 8 45.47 -20.14 37.03
C PHE A 8 45.56 -19.74 35.55
N SER A 9 44.90 -20.45 34.63
CA SER A 9 44.90 -20.09 33.21
C SER A 9 44.01 -18.87 32.86
N ALA A 10 43.23 -18.37 33.82
CA ALA A 10 42.33 -17.22 33.65
C ALA A 10 42.83 -15.92 34.35
N ILE A 11 43.92 -15.99 35.11
CA ILE A 11 44.50 -14.83 35.81
C ILE A 11 45.54 -14.17 34.91
N ASN A 12 45.39 -12.87 34.68
CA ASN A 12 46.42 -12.05 34.01
C ASN A 12 47.29 -11.40 35.08
N THR A 13 48.61 -11.60 35.00
CA THR A 13 49.58 -10.94 35.87
C THR A 13 50.25 -9.79 35.12
N PHE A 14 50.60 -8.73 35.85
CA PHE A 14 51.43 -7.64 35.37
C PHE A 14 52.67 -7.57 36.26
N ASP A 15 53.69 -8.34 35.88
CA ASP A 15 54.87 -8.60 36.72
C ASP A 15 55.93 -7.50 36.64
N ASP A 16 55.73 -6.48 35.78
CA ASP A 16 56.69 -5.39 35.59
C ASP A 16 56.57 -4.24 36.62
N GLN A 17 55.97 -4.48 37.79
CA GLN A 17 55.82 -3.49 38.87
C GLN A 17 56.46 -4.00 40.15
N GLU A 18 57.60 -3.41 40.51
CA GLU A 18 58.32 -3.73 41.74
C GLU A 18 57.80 -2.91 42.94
N GLN A 19 56.98 -1.89 42.70
CA GLN A 19 56.44 -1.01 43.74
C GLN A 19 55.07 -1.47 44.22
N ILE A 20 54.76 -1.15 45.48
CA ILE A 20 53.42 -1.35 46.04
C ILE A 20 52.41 -0.52 45.25
N ILE A 21 51.31 -1.14 44.81
CA ILE A 21 50.20 -0.44 44.16
C ILE A 21 49.33 0.20 45.25
N ILE A 22 49.10 1.51 45.17
CA ILE A 22 48.21 2.25 46.08
C ILE A 22 46.76 2.16 45.61
N SER A 23 46.54 2.37 44.31
CA SER A 23 45.22 2.24 43.71
C SER A 23 45.33 1.87 42.23
N ALA A 24 44.28 1.26 41.71
CA ALA A 24 44.13 0.98 40.30
C ALA A 24 42.69 1.19 39.86
N ALA A 25 42.47 1.65 38.63
CA ALA A 25 41.13 1.79 38.07
C ALA A 25 41.10 1.51 36.57
N LEU A 26 39.97 0.99 36.11
CA LEU A 26 39.69 0.78 34.69
C LEU A 26 38.84 1.95 34.17
N VAL A 27 39.38 2.72 33.23
CA VAL A 27 38.76 3.92 32.65
C VAL A 27 38.60 3.81 31.13
N LYS A 28 37.81 4.69 30.52
CA LYS A 28 37.70 4.74 29.05
C LYS A 28 38.93 5.39 28.41
N PRO A 29 39.37 4.94 27.23
CA PRO A 29 40.47 5.56 26.49
C PRO A 29 40.02 6.82 25.73
N ILE A 30 40.96 7.73 25.47
CA ILE A 30 40.82 8.73 24.40
C ILE A 30 41.07 8.04 23.05
N LEU A 31 40.01 7.73 22.31
CA LEU A 31 40.09 7.03 21.02
C LEU A 31 40.46 7.97 19.86
N GLY A 32 41.27 7.47 18.92
CA GLY A 32 41.70 8.22 17.74
C GLY A 32 40.88 8.01 16.48
N ILE A 33 40.76 9.07 15.68
CA ILE A 33 40.27 9.02 14.29
C ILE A 33 41.46 8.65 13.41
N LEU A 34 41.53 7.41 12.93
CA LEU A 34 42.61 6.94 12.06
C LEU A 34 42.16 6.99 10.59
N LEU A 35 42.29 8.15 9.93
CA LEU A 35 42.08 8.25 8.48
C LEU A 35 43.18 7.46 7.75
N LEU A 36 42.87 6.24 7.33
CA LEU A 36 43.65 5.53 6.30
C LEU A 36 43.52 6.31 4.98
N LYS A 37 44.49 7.19 4.69
CA LYS A 37 44.73 7.70 3.34
C LYS A 37 45.33 6.56 2.51
N ILE A 38 44.52 5.90 1.69
CA ILE A 38 44.99 5.22 0.49
C ILE A 38 44.45 6.03 -0.68
N ASP A 39 45.18 7.06 -1.09
CA ASP A 39 45.10 7.60 -2.44
C ASP A 39 46.31 7.04 -3.20
N ILE A 40 46.07 5.96 -3.93
CA ILE A 40 46.92 5.60 -5.06
C ILE A 40 46.57 6.64 -6.13
N PHE A 41 47.55 7.44 -6.56
CA PHE A 41 47.45 8.57 -7.50
C PHE A 41 47.18 9.98 -6.91
N SER A 42 48.13 10.54 -6.18
CA SER A 42 48.60 11.91 -6.46
C SER A 42 49.93 12.21 -5.76
N HIS A 43 50.95 12.53 -6.55
CA HIS A 43 52.20 13.09 -6.05
C HIS A 43 52.02 14.61 -5.82
N GLN A 44 51.47 15.04 -4.68
CA GLN A 44 51.78 16.34 -4.07
C GLN A 44 51.57 16.33 -2.54
N PRO A 45 52.51 16.88 -1.74
CA PRO A 45 52.33 17.00 -0.30
C PRO A 45 51.42 18.20 0.02
N ILE A 46 50.25 17.95 0.62
CA ILE A 46 49.39 19.02 1.15
C ILE A 46 49.95 19.43 2.52
N SER A 47 50.69 20.54 2.53
CA SER A 47 51.14 21.25 3.73
C SER A 47 50.04 22.18 4.24
N ASN A 48 49.13 21.67 5.09
CA ASN A 48 48.38 22.42 6.12
C ASN A 48 47.30 21.51 6.72
N CYS A 49 47.64 20.82 7.82
CA CYS A 49 46.69 20.08 8.66
C CYS A 49 47.08 20.29 10.13
N ASN A 50 46.73 21.43 10.73
CA ASN A 50 47.00 21.70 12.15
C ASN A 50 45.79 21.46 13.08
N ASP A 51 44.63 21.00 12.57
CA ASP A 51 43.40 20.88 13.37
C ASP A 51 42.87 19.46 13.60
N PHE A 52 43.68 18.41 13.41
CA PHE A 52 43.25 17.02 13.68
C PHE A 52 44.14 16.35 14.73
N LYS A 53 43.66 16.30 15.98
CA LYS A 53 44.27 15.46 17.03
C LYS A 53 44.02 13.98 16.71
N LEU A 54 45.10 13.23 16.43
CA LEU A 54 45.07 11.76 16.50
C LEU A 54 44.77 11.37 17.96
N GLY A 55 43.71 10.62 18.20
CA GLY A 55 43.47 10.09 19.55
C GLY A 55 44.50 9.04 19.93
N VAL A 56 44.54 8.74 21.22
CA VAL A 56 45.72 8.20 21.89
C VAL A 56 45.88 6.70 21.68
N PHE A 57 44.76 5.96 21.74
CA PHE A 57 44.77 4.50 21.66
C PHE A 57 44.10 3.99 20.37
N LEU A 58 44.55 2.81 19.92
CA LEU A 58 43.88 2.04 18.86
C LEU A 58 42.47 1.63 19.29
N GLU A 59 41.53 1.53 18.34
CA GLU A 59 40.13 1.12 18.62
C GLU A 59 39.97 -0.24 19.31
N GLN A 60 41.00 -1.10 19.22
CA GLN A 60 41.03 -2.41 19.85
C GLN A 60 41.21 -2.33 21.37
N ILE A 61 41.77 -1.23 21.88
CA ILE A 61 41.89 -0.95 23.31
C ILE A 61 40.53 -0.47 23.80
N GLU A 62 39.84 -1.30 24.57
CA GLU A 62 38.49 -1.00 25.07
C GLU A 62 38.51 -0.18 26.36
N TYR A 63 39.61 -0.28 27.12
CA TYR A 63 39.81 0.35 28.42
C TYR A 63 41.29 0.71 28.64
N VAL A 64 41.53 1.65 29.54
CA VAL A 64 42.85 1.97 30.09
C VAL A 64 42.86 1.56 31.55
N LEU A 65 43.83 0.76 31.96
CA LEU A 65 44.11 0.45 33.36
C LEU A 65 45.12 1.49 33.88
N VAL A 66 44.66 2.32 34.81
CA VAL A 66 45.50 3.30 35.50
C VAL A 66 46.02 2.65 36.77
N VAL A 67 47.33 2.62 36.95
CA VAL A 67 48.00 2.06 38.14
C VAL A 67 48.76 3.17 38.82
N ALA A 68 48.45 3.45 40.08
CA ALA A 68 49.14 4.46 40.89
C ALA A 68 49.94 3.80 42.02
N THR A 69 51.22 4.15 42.10
CA THR A 69 52.17 3.71 43.13
C THR A 69 52.62 4.93 43.97
N PRO A 70 53.40 4.73 45.05
CA PRO A 70 53.99 5.84 45.78
C PRO A 70 54.93 6.71 44.95
N LEU A 71 55.48 6.23 43.82
CA LEU A 71 56.46 6.99 43.03
C LEU A 71 55.93 7.44 41.66
N GLU A 72 55.01 6.70 41.03
CA GLU A 72 54.52 7.03 39.69
C GLU A 72 53.08 6.56 39.43
N ILE A 73 52.52 7.05 38.32
CA ILE A 73 51.20 6.72 37.80
C ILE A 73 51.40 6.25 36.36
N ILE A 74 50.90 5.06 36.04
CA ILE A 74 51.17 4.32 34.80
C ILE A 74 49.85 4.04 34.08
N LEU A 75 49.84 4.20 32.76
CA LEU A 75 48.71 3.82 31.91
C LEU A 75 49.01 2.51 31.17
N LEU A 76 48.06 1.58 31.19
CA LEU A 76 48.15 0.31 30.46
C LEU A 76 46.90 0.17 29.58
N GLY A 77 47.05 -0.22 28.32
CA GLY A 77 45.93 -0.52 27.44
C GLY A 77 45.33 -1.89 27.75
N VAL A 78 44.01 -2.02 27.74
CA VAL A 78 43.32 -3.31 27.94
C VAL A 78 42.42 -3.61 26.75
N ALA A 79 42.61 -4.79 26.14
CA ALA A 79 41.75 -5.32 25.09
C ALA A 79 41.20 -6.70 25.45
N PHE A 80 40.11 -7.11 24.82
CA PHE A 80 39.55 -8.45 24.95
C PHE A 80 39.54 -9.14 23.58
N SER A 81 39.94 -10.40 23.52
CA SER A 81 39.83 -11.18 22.28
C SER A 81 38.35 -11.44 21.95
N LYS A 82 37.98 -11.38 20.67
CA LYS A 82 36.62 -11.74 20.23
C LYS A 82 36.55 -13.26 20.06
N LYS A 83 35.79 -13.98 20.89
CA LYS A 83 35.46 -15.40 20.66
C LYS A 83 33.97 -15.70 20.90
N GLY A 84 33.37 -16.43 19.96
CA GLY A 84 32.17 -17.26 20.13
C GLY A 84 30.83 -16.66 19.67
N GLN A 85 30.05 -17.44 18.91
CA GLN A 85 28.68 -17.16 18.43
C GLN A 85 27.64 -16.99 19.55
N ASP A 86 28.01 -17.22 20.82
CA ASP A 86 27.09 -17.23 21.97
C ASP A 86 26.92 -15.87 22.66
N GLY A 87 27.62 -14.82 22.21
CA GLY A 87 27.34 -13.42 22.60
C GLY A 87 27.57 -13.03 24.08
N VAL A 88 27.83 -13.99 24.99
CA VAL A 88 27.81 -13.75 26.45
C VAL A 88 29.21 -13.66 27.09
N SER A 89 30.27 -14.22 26.48
CA SER A 89 31.60 -14.23 27.09
C SER A 89 32.58 -13.33 26.34
N ARG A 90 33.11 -12.29 27.00
CA ARG A 90 34.32 -11.59 26.52
C ARG A 90 35.45 -12.62 26.44
N GLY A 91 36.21 -12.67 25.34
CA GLY A 91 37.36 -13.56 25.24
C GLY A 91 38.51 -13.15 26.16
N SER A 92 39.65 -13.83 26.05
CA SER A 92 40.84 -13.56 26.86
C SER A 92 41.20 -12.07 26.89
N MET A 93 41.40 -11.53 28.10
CA MET A 93 41.91 -10.18 28.31
C MET A 93 43.40 -10.12 27.93
N SER A 94 43.83 -9.01 27.35
CA SER A 94 45.24 -8.72 27.06
C SER A 94 45.57 -7.32 27.54
N ILE A 95 46.67 -7.20 28.29
CA ILE A 95 47.18 -5.95 28.83
C ILE A 95 48.38 -5.52 27.99
N TYR A 96 48.36 -4.27 27.52
CA TYR A 96 49.40 -3.67 26.69
C TYR A 96 50.09 -2.58 27.51
N ARG A 97 51.38 -2.76 27.75
CA ARG A 97 52.19 -1.72 28.38
C ARG A 97 52.28 -0.50 27.46
N THR A 98 52.04 0.68 28.02
CA THR A 98 52.29 1.95 27.32
C THR A 98 53.60 2.57 27.81
N ASP A 99 54.12 3.52 27.06
CA ASP A 99 55.25 4.36 27.45
C ASP A 99 54.81 5.63 28.19
N MET A 100 53.60 5.62 28.78
CA MET A 100 53.02 6.74 29.52
C MET A 100 53.07 6.48 31.02
N SER A 101 54.01 7.13 31.69
CA SER A 101 54.04 7.24 33.14
C SER A 101 54.42 8.65 33.62
N ILE A 102 54.00 9.01 34.82
CA ILE A 102 54.30 10.30 35.44
C ILE A 102 54.53 10.14 36.94
N ALA A 103 55.42 10.95 37.53
CA ALA A 103 55.70 10.91 38.96
C ALA A 103 54.45 11.22 39.82
N SER A 104 54.30 10.49 40.92
CA SER A 104 53.28 10.73 41.95
C SER A 104 53.55 12.01 42.76
N ASP A 105 54.80 12.51 42.75
CA ASP A 105 55.33 13.61 43.55
C ASP A 105 55.10 13.41 45.06
N GLY A 106 55.18 12.17 45.54
CA GLY A 106 54.99 11.82 46.96
C GLY A 106 53.54 11.91 47.43
N VAL A 107 52.57 12.11 46.52
CA VAL A 107 51.14 12.08 46.83
C VAL A 107 50.57 10.73 46.45
N ASN A 108 50.07 10.00 47.45
CA ASN A 108 49.41 8.72 47.23
C ASN A 108 48.03 8.96 46.62
N MET A 109 47.84 8.54 45.37
CA MET A 109 46.52 8.60 44.71
C MET A 109 45.64 7.48 45.27
N THR A 110 44.60 7.86 46.01
CA THR A 110 43.74 6.94 46.78
C THR A 110 42.46 6.54 46.04
N SER A 111 42.01 7.32 45.08
CA SER A 111 40.90 6.96 44.20
C SER A 111 41.12 7.52 42.80
N ILE A 112 40.66 6.77 41.80
CA ILE A 112 40.82 7.09 40.37
C ILE A 112 39.48 6.85 39.68
N PHE A 113 39.05 7.78 38.84
CA PHE A 113 37.80 7.68 38.08
C PHE A 113 37.95 8.44 36.76
N GLY A 114 37.07 8.16 35.78
CA GLY A 114 37.20 8.75 34.46
C GLY A 114 35.88 9.04 33.76
N THR A 115 35.94 9.87 32.73
CA THR A 115 34.80 10.18 31.87
C THR A 115 34.70 9.17 30.72
N ASP A 116 33.53 9.09 30.08
CA ASP A 116 33.36 8.31 28.84
C ASP A 116 34.18 8.87 27.66
N THR A 117 34.64 10.13 27.77
CA THR A 117 35.56 10.77 26.81
C THR A 117 37.03 10.50 27.09
N GLY A 118 37.33 9.75 28.15
CA GLY A 118 38.67 9.31 28.52
C GLY A 118 39.50 10.26 29.37
N ARG A 119 38.89 11.30 29.96
CA ARG A 119 39.56 12.12 31.00
C ARG A 119 39.72 11.29 32.27
N ILE A 120 40.82 11.50 32.98
CA ILE A 120 41.16 10.73 34.19
C ILE A 120 41.32 11.71 35.35
N PHE A 121 40.60 11.48 36.43
CA PHE A 121 40.67 12.24 37.66
C PHE A 121 41.12 11.34 38.80
N MET A 122 41.87 11.92 39.75
CA MET A 122 42.50 11.19 40.84
C MET A 122 42.44 11.99 42.13
N ARG A 123 42.14 11.35 43.25
CA ARG A 123 42.14 11.98 44.59
C ARG A 123 43.39 11.59 45.35
N GLY A 124 44.19 12.58 45.75
CA GLY A 124 45.33 12.37 46.63
C GLY A 124 44.93 12.15 48.09
N ASN A 125 45.77 11.45 48.85
CA ASN A 125 45.64 11.34 50.31
C ASN A 125 45.75 12.70 51.03
N ASN A 126 46.33 13.71 50.38
CA ASN A 126 46.39 15.10 50.82
C ASN A 126 45.06 15.87 50.63
N GLY A 127 43.99 15.21 50.19
CA GLY A 127 42.68 15.82 49.99
C GLY A 127 42.57 16.65 48.70
N GLN A 128 43.55 16.63 47.81
CA GLN A 128 43.50 17.38 46.55
C GLN A 128 42.98 16.51 45.40
N LEU A 129 42.32 17.13 44.44
CA LEU A 129 41.89 16.51 43.19
C LEU A 129 42.86 16.85 42.06
N TYR A 130 43.31 15.81 41.36
CA TYR A 130 44.20 15.88 40.22
C TYR A 130 43.49 15.41 38.95
N GLU A 131 43.86 15.96 37.81
CA GLU A 131 43.53 15.45 36.48
C GLU A 131 44.79 14.96 35.79
N LEU A 132 44.72 13.77 35.21
CA LEU A 132 45.77 13.20 34.38
C LEU A 132 45.40 13.41 32.91
N GLU A 133 46.08 14.36 32.27
CA GLU A 133 45.94 14.63 30.85
C GLU A 133 46.99 13.83 30.07
N TYR A 134 46.57 13.17 29.00
CA TYR A 134 47.45 12.34 28.18
C TYR A 134 47.15 12.46 26.68
N GLU A 135 48.19 12.40 25.85
CA GLU A 135 48.19 12.62 24.40
C GLU A 135 49.05 11.55 23.69
N SER A 136 48.90 11.41 22.36
CA SER A 136 49.62 10.39 21.58
C SER A 136 51.10 10.69 21.37
N GLN A 137 51.51 11.97 21.41
CA GLN A 137 52.88 12.42 21.18
C GLN A 137 53.22 13.60 22.09
N ASP A 138 54.51 13.80 22.34
CA ASP A 138 55.01 15.01 23.00
C ASP A 138 54.82 16.23 22.07
N GLY A 139 54.38 17.35 22.63
CA GLY A 139 54.39 18.65 21.95
C GLY A 139 55.74 19.35 22.12
N TRP A 140 56.00 20.39 21.31
CA TRP A 140 57.26 21.15 21.34
C TRP A 140 57.62 21.69 22.74
N LEU A 141 56.62 22.06 23.56
CA LEU A 141 56.80 22.61 24.91
C LEU A 141 56.09 21.79 26.00
N THR A 142 55.43 20.69 25.65
CA THR A 142 54.51 19.98 26.56
C THR A 142 54.67 18.49 26.46
N ARG A 143 54.90 17.81 27.58
CA ARG A 143 54.93 16.34 27.64
C ARG A 143 53.57 15.74 27.31
N LYS A 144 53.59 14.55 26.72
CA LYS A 144 52.42 13.75 26.34
C LYS A 144 51.58 13.28 27.53
N ILE A 145 52.12 13.26 28.74
CA ILE A 145 51.39 12.98 29.97
C ILE A 145 51.65 14.08 31.00
N ARG A 146 50.60 14.57 31.64
CA ARG A 146 50.63 15.68 32.59
C ARG A 146 49.69 15.42 33.76
N LYS A 147 50.13 15.75 34.96
CA LYS A 147 49.34 15.69 36.20
C LYS A 147 49.04 17.12 36.64
N ILE A 148 47.77 17.49 36.66
CA ILE A 148 47.31 18.85 36.94
C ILE A 148 46.51 18.85 38.23
N ASN A 149 46.87 19.69 39.19
CA ASN A 149 46.06 19.90 40.40
C ASN A 149 44.88 20.82 40.09
N ARG A 150 43.65 20.33 40.27
CA ARG A 150 42.42 21.07 39.99
C ARG A 150 41.85 21.80 41.21
N THR A 151 42.38 21.53 42.40
CA THR A 151 41.89 22.10 43.68
C THR A 151 42.83 23.12 44.33
N SER A 152 44.08 23.23 43.87
CA SER A 152 45.00 24.24 44.39
C SER A 152 44.70 25.63 43.82
N SER A 153 44.37 26.60 44.67
CA SER A 153 44.56 28.01 44.34
C SER A 153 46.07 28.31 44.34
N GLY A 154 46.55 29.14 43.42
CA GLY A 154 47.98 29.35 43.11
C GLY A 154 48.89 29.85 44.24
N ILE A 155 48.41 29.94 45.49
CA ILE A 155 49.14 30.34 46.69
C ILE A 155 49.50 29.12 47.57
N ILE A 156 48.85 27.97 47.38
CA ILE A 156 48.99 26.76 48.23
C ILE A 156 50.25 25.94 47.92
N SER A 157 50.92 26.15 46.78
CA SER A 157 52.08 25.38 46.32
C SER A 157 53.36 25.51 47.15
N TYR A 158 53.37 26.36 48.18
CA TYR A 158 54.54 26.64 49.04
C TYR A 158 54.36 26.15 50.50
N ILE A 159 53.30 25.39 50.81
CA ILE A 159 53.01 24.89 52.16
C ILE A 159 53.36 23.38 52.25
N PRO A 160 54.11 22.93 53.27
CA PRO A 160 54.41 21.51 53.47
C PRO A 160 53.16 20.63 53.56
N THR A 161 53.19 19.46 52.94
CA THR A 161 52.03 18.55 52.74
C THR A 161 51.34 18.10 54.03
N PHE A 162 52.04 18.08 55.17
CA PHE A 162 51.47 17.69 56.47
C PHE A 162 50.58 18.77 57.12
N LEU A 163 50.67 20.03 56.66
CA LEU A 163 49.86 21.16 57.15
C LEU A 163 48.57 21.39 56.34
N LEU A 164 48.39 20.67 55.22
CA LEU A 164 47.29 20.88 54.27
C LEU A 164 46.06 20.02 54.55
N TRP A 165 46.08 19.18 55.59
CA TRP A 165 44.93 18.35 55.95
C TRP A 165 43.82 19.22 56.57
N GLY A 166 42.72 19.40 55.85
CA GLY A 166 41.55 20.17 56.31
C GLY A 166 41.37 21.56 55.70
N GLY A 167 42.06 21.88 54.59
CA GLY A 167 41.81 23.13 53.85
C GLY A 167 40.41 23.20 53.22
N GLU A 168 39.94 24.42 52.92
CA GLU A 168 38.61 24.76 52.37
C GLU A 168 38.25 24.05 51.05
N ASN A 169 39.23 23.47 50.34
CA ASN A 169 39.06 22.73 49.09
C ASN A 169 39.38 21.23 49.20
N ALA A 170 39.46 20.66 50.42
CA ALA A 170 39.75 19.24 50.59
C ALA A 170 38.59 18.36 50.08
N VAL A 171 38.93 17.31 49.33
CA VAL A 171 37.99 16.36 48.72
C VAL A 171 38.09 15.02 49.44
N LYS A 172 36.98 14.60 50.05
CA LYS A 172 36.78 13.28 50.64
C LYS A 172 36.32 12.26 49.61
N LEU A 173 35.24 12.57 48.88
CA LEU A 173 34.67 11.73 47.82
C LEU A 173 34.54 12.53 46.53
N ALA A 174 34.65 11.86 45.38
CA ALA A 174 34.36 12.45 44.10
C ALA A 174 33.85 11.42 43.10
N THR A 175 32.98 11.83 42.18
CA THR A 175 32.45 10.97 41.11
C THR A 175 32.04 11.80 39.90
N VAL A 176 32.10 11.19 38.71
CA VAL A 176 31.76 11.81 37.43
C VAL A 176 30.38 11.37 36.98
N ASP A 177 29.56 12.33 36.58
CA ASP A 177 28.31 12.10 35.86
C ASP A 177 28.52 12.38 34.36
N ASN A 178 28.64 11.31 33.59
CA ASN A 178 28.79 11.38 32.14
C ASN A 178 27.51 11.90 31.43
N ASN A 179 26.32 11.71 32.02
CA ASN A 179 25.06 12.13 31.40
C ASN A 179 24.92 13.65 31.44
N LEU A 180 25.23 14.27 32.59
CA LEU A 180 25.20 15.72 32.77
C LEU A 180 26.50 16.43 32.43
N LYS A 181 27.57 15.67 32.15
CA LYS A 181 28.94 16.20 32.04
C LYS A 181 29.29 17.00 33.30
N ALA A 182 29.11 16.37 34.46
CA ALA A 182 29.34 16.98 35.76
C ALA A 182 30.35 16.16 36.59
N LEU A 183 30.97 16.83 37.55
CA LEU A 183 31.83 16.21 38.56
C LEU A 183 31.32 16.64 39.93
N TYR A 184 31.01 15.66 40.78
CA TYR A 184 30.57 15.88 42.16
C TYR A 184 31.75 15.68 43.10
N THR A 185 31.85 16.52 44.13
CA THR A 185 32.84 16.36 45.20
C THR A 185 32.18 16.56 46.56
N ILE A 186 32.62 15.78 47.55
CA ILE A 186 32.23 15.90 48.95
C ILE A 186 33.46 16.27 49.77
N SER A 187 33.36 17.28 50.63
CA SER A 187 34.45 17.66 51.56
C SER A 187 34.44 16.78 52.83
N PRO A 188 35.52 16.80 53.66
CA PRO A 188 35.51 16.17 54.98
C PRO A 188 34.40 16.67 55.93
N THR A 189 33.90 17.89 55.71
CA THR A 189 32.79 18.52 56.45
C THR A 189 31.41 18.25 55.83
N ASN A 190 31.31 17.32 54.87
CA ASN A 190 30.11 16.97 54.10
C ASN A 190 29.57 18.10 53.19
N ASP A 191 30.40 19.06 52.78
CA ASP A 191 30.01 20.05 51.77
C ASP A 191 29.88 19.35 50.41
N VAL A 192 28.73 19.52 49.75
CA VAL A 192 28.46 18.93 48.44
C VAL A 192 28.69 19.97 47.37
N SER A 193 29.63 19.75 46.46
CA SER A 193 29.90 20.65 45.33
C SER A 193 29.70 19.96 43.99
N VAL A 194 29.20 20.72 43.00
CA VAL A 194 29.09 20.28 41.60
C VAL A 194 29.92 21.18 40.69
N TYR A 195 30.67 20.55 39.78
CA TYR A 195 31.47 21.18 38.74
C TYR A 195 30.91 20.82 37.37
N SER A 196 30.82 21.80 36.47
CA SER A 196 30.51 21.59 35.06
C SER A 196 31.78 21.19 34.31
N LEU A 197 31.71 20.11 33.53
CA LEU A 197 32.79 19.70 32.63
C LEU A 197 32.73 20.40 31.26
N GLY A 198 31.83 21.38 31.10
CA GLY A 198 31.62 22.12 29.84
C GLY A 198 30.82 21.34 28.79
N PRO A 199 30.30 22.04 27.76
CA PRO A 199 29.48 21.42 26.71
C PRO A 199 30.24 20.40 25.87
N ASP A 200 31.55 20.57 25.72
CA ASP A 200 32.47 19.66 25.02
C ASP A 200 33.09 18.61 25.96
N GLY A 201 32.78 18.64 27.26
CA GLY A 201 33.32 17.74 28.27
C GLY A 201 34.80 17.99 28.61
N LYS A 202 35.40 19.11 28.18
CA LYS A 202 36.83 19.42 28.39
C LYS A 202 37.08 20.49 29.46
N GLY A 203 36.06 21.22 29.89
CA GLY A 203 36.15 22.22 30.95
C GLY A 203 36.12 21.62 32.35
N MET A 204 36.30 22.47 33.35
CA MET A 204 35.96 22.19 34.75
C MET A 204 35.73 23.51 35.48
N THR A 205 34.48 23.83 35.80
CA THR A 205 34.11 25.05 36.53
C THR A 205 33.16 24.72 37.68
N ARG A 206 33.42 25.26 38.89
CA ARG A 206 32.53 25.06 40.04
C ARG A 206 31.23 25.81 39.81
N VAL A 207 30.10 25.12 39.92
CA VAL A 207 28.75 25.69 39.68
C VAL A 207 28.07 26.06 40.99
N ALA A 208 28.03 25.15 41.97
CA ALA A 208 27.37 25.39 43.26
C ALA A 208 27.92 24.48 44.37
N THR A 209 27.75 24.90 45.62
CA THR A 209 28.12 24.16 46.83
C THR A 209 27.01 24.27 47.89
N ILE A 210 26.70 23.17 48.56
CA ILE A 210 25.83 23.11 49.75
C ILE A 210 26.70 22.81 50.97
N SER A 211 26.74 23.72 51.95
CA SER A 211 27.54 23.57 53.16
C SER A 211 26.74 23.26 54.43
N ASP A 212 25.45 23.55 54.43
CA ASP A 212 24.50 23.34 55.53
C ASP A 212 23.68 22.05 55.35
N LEU A 213 24.31 20.98 54.86
CA LEU A 213 23.61 19.77 54.40
C LEU A 213 22.78 19.10 55.51
N PHE A 214 23.32 19.01 56.72
CA PHE A 214 22.61 18.39 57.85
C PHE A 214 21.33 19.18 58.19
N SER A 215 21.42 20.51 58.31
CA SER A 215 20.27 21.38 58.56
C SER A 215 19.19 21.25 57.48
N ARG A 216 19.57 21.12 56.20
CA ARG A 216 18.61 20.85 55.11
C ARG A 216 17.98 19.47 55.22
N THR A 217 18.72 18.47 55.69
CA THR A 217 18.23 17.10 55.88
C THR A 217 17.17 17.03 56.98
N ILE A 218 17.31 17.80 58.07
CA ILE A 218 16.31 17.91 59.15
C ILE A 218 14.94 18.36 58.62
N GLY A 219 14.92 19.16 57.54
CA GLY A 219 13.68 19.58 56.87
C GLY A 219 12.82 18.42 56.36
N PHE A 220 13.39 17.22 56.21
CA PHE A 220 12.70 15.99 55.81
C PHE A 220 12.50 15.00 56.96
N SER A 221 12.54 15.45 58.21
CA SER A 221 12.45 14.58 59.40
C SER A 221 11.19 13.71 59.47
N ALA A 222 10.11 14.10 58.77
CA ALA A 222 8.90 13.26 58.63
C ALA A 222 9.15 11.94 57.89
N PHE A 223 10.20 11.84 57.07
CA PHE A 223 10.55 10.67 56.25
C PHE A 223 11.83 9.96 56.74
N ILE A 224 12.36 10.37 57.89
CA ILE A 224 13.62 9.86 58.43
C ILE A 224 13.41 9.44 59.88
N PRO A 225 13.74 8.19 60.26
CA PRO A 225 13.72 7.78 61.66
C PRO A 225 14.63 8.66 62.52
N GLN A 226 14.15 9.09 63.69
CA GLN A 226 14.90 9.98 64.59
C GLN A 226 16.28 9.43 64.96
N SER A 227 16.40 8.12 65.13
CA SER A 227 17.68 7.45 65.40
C SER A 227 18.72 7.54 64.28
N ALA A 228 18.32 7.91 63.06
CA ALA A 228 19.23 8.14 61.92
C ALA A 228 19.65 9.62 61.79
N LEU A 229 18.92 10.55 62.42
CA LEU A 229 19.17 11.99 62.42
C LEU A 229 20.06 12.38 63.61
N ASP A 230 21.34 12.05 63.52
CA ASP A 230 22.35 12.33 64.56
C ASP A 230 23.54 13.08 63.94
N GLU A 231 23.71 14.37 64.25
CA GLU A 231 24.68 15.27 63.60
C GLU A 231 26.13 14.76 63.67
N PRO A 232 26.65 14.32 64.83
CA PRO A 232 28.01 13.80 64.94
C PRO A 232 28.23 12.49 64.16
N LYS A 233 27.16 11.74 63.89
CA LYS A 233 27.21 10.51 63.09
C LYS A 233 26.89 10.77 61.62
N PHE A 234 26.47 11.98 61.24
CA PHE A 234 26.07 12.32 59.89
C PHE A 234 27.31 12.40 58.98
N GLU A 235 27.58 11.33 58.26
CA GLU A 235 28.74 11.22 57.39
C GLU A 235 28.31 10.64 56.05
N ILE A 236 28.66 11.29 54.94
CA ILE A 236 28.46 10.71 53.60
C ILE A 236 29.53 9.64 53.37
N VAL A 237 29.08 8.44 53.02
CA VAL A 237 29.95 7.27 52.74
C VAL A 237 30.10 7.01 51.24
N SER A 238 29.07 7.29 50.44
CA SER A 238 29.10 7.06 49.00
C SER A 238 28.21 8.04 48.23
N ILE A 239 28.57 8.31 46.97
CA ILE A 239 27.82 9.17 46.05
C ILE A 239 27.68 8.51 44.69
N TYR A 240 26.49 8.60 44.09
CA TYR A 240 26.14 7.93 42.84
C TYR A 240 25.41 8.89 41.90
N PRO A 241 25.91 9.10 40.66
CA PRO A 241 25.16 9.75 39.61
C PRO A 241 23.90 8.95 39.27
N VAL A 242 22.80 9.65 39.00
CA VAL A 242 21.52 9.04 38.60
C VAL A 242 21.41 9.06 37.08
N SER A 243 21.04 7.91 36.51
CA SER A 243 20.83 7.80 35.06
C SER A 243 19.60 8.58 34.62
N LEU A 244 19.62 9.15 33.41
CA LEU A 244 18.44 9.79 32.82
C LEU A 244 17.27 8.83 32.59
N ASN A 245 17.56 7.53 32.53
CA ASN A 245 16.56 6.46 32.43
C ASN A 245 15.83 6.26 33.77
N GLU A 246 16.49 6.59 34.89
CA GLU A 246 15.92 6.55 36.23
C GLU A 246 15.16 7.85 36.54
N SER A 247 15.79 9.01 36.34
CA SER A 247 15.16 10.31 36.57
C SER A 247 15.76 11.41 35.70
N ARG A 248 14.90 12.31 35.19
CA ARG A 248 15.31 13.57 34.55
C ARG A 248 15.44 14.74 35.54
N GLN A 249 15.02 14.55 36.79
CA GLN A 249 14.98 15.61 37.80
C GLN A 249 16.03 15.41 38.89
N ILE A 250 16.23 14.16 39.29
CA ILE A 250 17.26 13.76 40.24
C ILE A 250 18.50 13.36 39.45
N HIS A 251 19.64 13.86 39.90
CA HIS A 251 20.90 13.80 39.19
C HIS A 251 21.99 13.08 39.99
N MET A 252 21.92 13.11 41.33
CA MET A 252 22.86 12.43 42.21
C MET A 252 22.15 11.95 43.47
N VAL A 253 22.53 10.78 43.98
CA VAL A 253 22.18 10.28 45.31
C VAL A 253 23.43 10.18 46.17
N ALA A 254 23.37 10.69 47.39
CA ALA A 254 24.37 10.43 48.42
C ALA A 254 23.78 9.54 49.51
N VAL A 255 24.59 8.62 50.05
CA VAL A 255 24.21 7.72 51.14
C VAL A 255 25.03 8.06 52.37
N THR A 256 24.38 8.17 53.52
CA THR A 256 25.05 8.41 54.80
C THR A 256 25.39 7.10 55.53
N SER A 257 26.32 7.19 56.47
CA SER A 257 26.69 6.16 57.45
C SER A 257 25.50 5.61 58.26
N THR A 258 24.43 6.41 58.41
CA THR A 258 23.18 6.07 59.09
C THR A 258 22.09 5.54 58.15
N GLY A 259 22.38 5.43 56.85
CA GLY A 259 21.45 4.90 55.85
C GLY A 259 20.47 5.92 55.26
N ILE A 260 20.67 7.22 55.50
CA ILE A 260 19.88 8.28 54.86
C ILE A 260 20.32 8.40 53.41
N ARG A 261 19.36 8.41 52.48
CA ARG A 261 19.56 8.67 51.05
C ARG A 261 19.15 10.11 50.75
N LEU A 262 20.11 10.89 50.25
CA LEU A 262 19.96 12.30 49.92
C LEU A 262 19.90 12.46 48.40
N TYR A 263 18.78 12.94 47.88
CA TYR A 263 18.52 13.06 46.44
C TYR A 263 18.74 14.50 45.98
N PHE A 264 19.68 14.71 45.06
CA PHE A 264 20.07 16.04 44.58
C PHE A 264 19.64 16.31 43.15
N SER A 265 19.35 17.57 42.86
CA SER A 265 19.10 18.08 41.52
C SER A 265 20.09 19.17 41.18
N CYS A 266 20.56 19.18 39.92
CA CYS A 266 21.54 20.13 39.42
C CYS A 266 20.92 21.29 38.61
N THR A 267 19.61 21.50 38.72
CA THR A 267 18.88 22.57 38.02
C THR A 267 18.30 23.59 39.00
N GLN A 268 18.45 24.89 38.68
CA GLN A 268 17.96 26.00 39.52
C GLN A 268 16.44 26.19 39.46
N HIS A 269 15.79 25.90 38.33
CA HIS A 269 14.35 26.05 38.15
C HIS A 269 13.70 24.72 37.73
N ILE A 270 12.64 24.32 38.46
CA ILE A 270 11.70 23.31 37.99
C ILE A 270 10.72 24.02 37.05
N SER A 271 10.99 24.03 35.76
CA SER A 271 9.95 24.42 34.80
C SER A 271 8.88 23.31 34.77
N HIS A 272 7.66 23.58 35.24
CA HIS A 272 6.54 22.63 35.15
C HIS A 272 6.26 22.14 33.71
N ASN A 273 6.79 22.82 32.68
CA ASN A 273 6.64 22.50 31.26
C ASN A 273 7.74 21.58 30.65
N SER A 274 8.74 21.12 31.41
CA SER A 274 9.85 20.31 30.85
C SER A 274 9.52 18.87 30.51
N TYR A 275 8.26 18.41 30.69
CA TYR A 275 7.80 17.13 30.15
C TYR A 275 7.58 17.16 28.63
N MET A 276 7.48 18.35 28.01
CA MET A 276 7.06 18.50 26.60
C MET A 276 8.22 18.69 25.60
N HIS A 277 9.48 18.84 26.05
CA HIS A 277 10.63 18.98 25.15
C HIS A 277 11.47 17.71 25.08
N ASP A 278 11.38 17.04 23.93
CA ASP A 278 12.03 15.76 23.59
C ASP A 278 13.52 15.92 23.19
N SER A 279 14.21 16.92 23.76
CA SER A 279 15.64 17.09 23.50
C SER A 279 16.44 16.16 24.43
N ASN A 280 16.99 15.07 23.89
CA ASN A 280 17.93 14.15 24.55
C ASN A 280 19.22 14.80 25.09
N THR A 281 19.37 16.11 24.96
CA THR A 281 20.54 16.87 25.43
C THR A 281 20.13 17.75 26.61
N ILE A 282 20.40 17.29 27.82
CA ILE A 282 20.31 18.15 29.01
C ILE A 282 21.48 19.14 28.94
N ALA A 283 21.16 20.44 29.02
CA ALA A 283 22.16 21.48 29.26
C ALA A 283 22.85 21.17 30.60
N GLY A 284 24.18 21.26 30.67
CA GLY A 284 24.98 20.90 31.85
C GLY A 284 24.52 21.56 33.16
N PRO A 285 25.11 21.20 34.32
CA PRO A 285 24.61 21.62 35.62
C PRO A 285 24.52 23.15 35.76
N THR A 286 23.37 23.65 36.24
CA THR A 286 23.10 25.09 36.45
C THR A 286 22.96 25.47 37.93
N GLY A 287 22.81 24.51 38.83
CA GLY A 287 22.78 24.72 40.27
C GLY A 287 22.97 23.43 41.04
N LEU A 288 22.68 23.46 42.35
CA LEU A 288 22.66 22.28 43.20
C LEU A 288 21.64 22.47 44.32
N ARG A 289 20.74 21.51 44.50
CA ARG A 289 19.74 21.50 45.57
C ARG A 289 19.49 20.09 46.10
N LEU A 290 19.28 19.97 47.41
CA LEU A 290 18.70 18.78 48.02
C LEU A 290 17.19 18.78 47.74
N VAL A 291 16.71 17.79 46.99
CA VAL A 291 15.29 17.66 46.60
C VAL A 291 14.49 16.91 47.66
N PHE A 292 15.07 15.82 48.14
CA PHE A 292 14.42 14.91 49.06
C PHE A 292 15.46 14.16 49.88
N ALA A 293 15.12 13.79 51.12
CA ALA A 293 15.93 12.91 51.95
C ALA A 293 15.05 11.82 52.55
N LEU A 294 15.50 10.57 52.43
CA LEU A 294 14.74 9.39 52.85
C LEU A 294 15.58 8.56 53.82
N GLY A 295 15.02 8.25 54.98
CA GLY A 295 15.69 7.41 55.96
C GLY A 295 15.76 5.94 55.55
N PRO A 296 16.45 5.10 56.35
CA PRO A 296 16.32 3.65 56.22
C PRO A 296 14.88 3.21 56.53
N PRO A 297 14.34 2.19 55.85
CA PRO A 297 13.00 1.68 56.13
C PRO A 297 12.91 1.13 57.57
N VAL A 298 11.74 1.32 58.19
CA VAL A 298 11.42 0.78 59.50
C VAL A 298 10.63 -0.51 59.30
N VAL A 299 11.11 -1.62 59.84
CA VAL A 299 10.41 -2.90 59.84
C VAL A 299 9.71 -3.06 61.18
N SER A 300 8.39 -3.25 61.14
CA SER A 300 7.58 -3.59 62.31
C SER A 300 7.43 -5.11 62.41
N GLN A 301 7.94 -5.71 63.48
CA GLN A 301 7.66 -7.10 63.85
C GLN A 301 6.93 -7.12 65.19
N GLY A 302 5.64 -7.47 65.16
CA GLY A 302 4.77 -7.43 66.35
C GLY A 302 4.61 -6.01 66.89
N LEU A 303 4.80 -5.83 68.21
CA LEU A 303 4.74 -4.51 68.87
C LEU A 303 6.05 -3.71 68.74
N SER A 304 7.11 -4.30 68.19
CA SER A 304 8.43 -3.68 68.05
C SER A 304 8.68 -3.18 66.63
N SER A 305 9.22 -1.96 66.51
CA SER A 305 9.64 -1.37 65.24
C SER A 305 11.14 -1.11 65.30
N TYR A 306 11.89 -1.57 64.30
CA TYR A 306 13.33 -1.36 64.21
C TYR A 306 13.71 -0.92 62.80
N ASN A 307 14.75 -0.09 62.70
CA ASN A 307 15.30 0.29 61.40
C ASN A 307 16.07 -0.88 60.82
N VAL A 308 15.95 -1.12 59.52
CA VAL A 308 16.66 -2.23 58.85
C VAL A 308 18.19 -2.12 58.98
N VAL A 309 18.71 -0.89 59.10
CA VAL A 309 20.14 -0.60 59.35
C VAL A 309 20.54 -0.83 60.82
N GLY A 310 19.60 -0.82 61.77
CA GLY A 310 19.93 -0.93 63.18
C GLY A 310 20.81 0.23 63.69
N SER A 311 21.77 -0.08 64.57
CA SER A 311 22.70 0.90 65.19
C SER A 311 24.12 0.87 64.59
N ALA A 312 24.41 -0.09 63.72
CA ALA A 312 25.73 -0.27 63.11
C ALA A 312 25.97 0.76 61.99
N LYS A 313 27.25 1.11 61.78
CA LYS A 313 27.66 2.08 60.76
C LYS A 313 27.76 1.41 59.40
N ILE A 314 27.08 1.96 58.39
CA ILE A 314 27.33 1.62 56.99
C ILE A 314 28.72 2.13 56.61
N HIS A 315 29.56 1.26 56.06
CA HIS A 315 30.92 1.63 55.64
C HIS A 315 31.13 1.54 54.13
N GLU A 316 30.27 0.80 53.42
CA GLU A 316 30.28 0.69 51.96
C GLU A 316 28.83 0.61 51.46
N ALA A 317 28.50 1.28 50.36
CA ALA A 317 27.15 1.25 49.80
C ALA A 317 27.17 1.44 48.29
N PHE A 318 26.21 0.84 47.60
CA PHE A 318 25.95 0.93 46.17
C PHE A 318 24.51 1.38 45.92
N TYR A 319 24.32 2.32 44.99
CA TYR A 319 23.00 2.78 44.58
C TYR A 319 22.87 2.81 43.05
N ALA A 320 21.83 2.19 42.51
CA ALA A 320 21.44 2.37 41.11
C ALA A 320 19.98 1.91 40.86
N ASN A 321 19.22 2.70 40.09
CA ASN A 321 17.85 2.38 39.66
C ASN A 321 16.93 2.03 40.84
N GLY A 322 16.85 2.92 41.84
CA GLY A 322 15.97 2.75 43.00
C GLY A 322 16.34 1.62 43.97
N LEU A 323 17.51 0.98 43.82
CA LEU A 323 18.02 -0.04 44.71
C LEU A 323 19.24 0.49 45.47
N LEU A 324 19.18 0.43 46.80
CA LEU A 324 20.34 0.58 47.68
C LEU A 324 20.80 -0.80 48.14
N ILE A 325 22.10 -1.04 48.07
CA ILE A 325 22.79 -2.15 48.76
C ILE A 325 23.84 -1.53 49.67
N ALA A 326 23.80 -1.81 50.96
CA ALA A 326 24.70 -1.21 51.94
C ALA A 326 25.30 -2.29 52.83
N SER A 327 26.60 -2.22 53.08
CA SER A 327 27.30 -3.10 54.02
C SER A 327 27.53 -2.40 55.36
N GLN A 328 27.19 -3.09 56.43
CA GLN A 328 27.48 -2.68 57.80
C GLN A 328 28.28 -3.77 58.51
N SER A 329 29.22 -3.35 59.35
CA SER A 329 29.99 -4.29 60.15
C SER A 329 29.09 -4.88 61.23
N PHE A 330 28.83 -6.19 61.14
CA PHE A 330 28.02 -6.91 62.12
C PHE A 330 28.91 -7.56 63.19
N SER A 331 30.06 -8.10 62.78
CA SER A 331 31.17 -8.52 63.63
C SER A 331 32.52 -8.19 62.95
N ASP A 332 33.64 -8.56 63.57
CA ASP A 332 34.97 -8.41 62.96
C ASP A 332 35.18 -9.34 61.75
N GLU A 333 34.38 -10.40 61.62
CA GLU A 333 34.51 -11.43 60.58
C GLU A 333 33.32 -11.48 59.61
N VAL A 334 32.20 -10.83 59.93
CA VAL A 334 30.96 -10.88 59.13
C VAL A 334 30.39 -9.49 58.94
N ASP A 335 30.09 -9.18 57.69
CA ASP A 335 29.30 -8.01 57.33
C ASP A 335 27.84 -8.38 57.13
N ARG A 336 26.94 -7.47 57.53
CA ARG A 336 25.54 -7.54 57.14
C ARG A 336 25.30 -6.65 55.94
N VAL A 337 24.81 -7.24 54.86
CA VAL A 337 24.46 -6.55 53.63
C VAL A 337 22.97 -6.31 53.60
N ILE A 338 22.58 -5.04 53.51
CA ILE A 338 21.20 -4.58 53.51
C ILE A 338 20.81 -4.18 52.09
N GLY A 339 19.69 -4.71 51.61
CA GLY A 339 19.06 -4.30 50.36
C GLY A 339 17.77 -3.52 50.63
N VAL A 340 17.65 -2.33 50.05
CA VAL A 340 16.42 -1.51 50.09
C VAL A 340 15.97 -1.18 48.67
N SER A 341 14.72 -1.51 48.35
CA SER A 341 14.09 -1.19 47.07
C SER A 341 12.65 -0.72 47.24
N MET A 342 12.11 -0.05 46.24
CA MET A 342 10.68 0.30 46.22
C MET A 342 9.79 -0.94 46.28
N ASN A 343 8.68 -0.85 47.00
CA ASN A 343 7.65 -1.87 47.03
C ASN A 343 6.76 -1.76 45.79
N CYS A 344 7.20 -2.40 44.69
CA CYS A 344 6.52 -2.31 43.40
C CYS A 344 5.08 -2.86 43.41
N GLY A 345 4.76 -3.81 44.30
CA GLY A 345 3.41 -4.37 44.44
C GLY A 345 2.42 -3.36 45.00
N MET A 346 2.77 -2.73 46.13
CA MET A 346 1.94 -1.69 46.76
C MET A 346 1.80 -0.47 45.84
N MET A 347 2.91 -0.03 45.25
CA MET A 347 2.94 1.10 44.30
C MET A 347 2.06 0.88 43.07
N ALA A 348 1.86 -0.36 42.63
CA ALA A 348 1.00 -0.69 41.50
C ALA A 348 -0.50 -0.66 41.86
N GLN A 349 -0.84 -0.83 43.15
CA GLN A 349 -2.23 -0.89 43.63
C GLN A 349 -2.73 0.44 44.20
N THR A 350 -1.85 1.28 44.74
CA THR A 350 -2.20 2.57 45.33
C THR A 350 -2.01 3.71 44.33
N SER A 351 -2.82 4.78 44.44
CA SER A 351 -2.56 6.04 43.76
C SER A 351 -1.11 6.53 44.04
N PRO A 352 -0.44 7.20 43.09
CA PRO A 352 1.01 7.49 43.11
C PRO A 352 1.51 8.42 44.25
N MET A 353 0.69 8.67 45.28
CA MET A 353 0.99 9.57 46.40
C MET A 353 1.67 8.91 47.61
N PHE A 354 1.82 7.58 47.64
CA PHE A 354 2.41 6.87 48.79
C PHE A 354 3.70 6.12 48.41
N LEU A 355 4.84 6.64 48.86
CA LEU A 355 6.13 5.95 48.73
C LEU A 355 6.21 4.80 49.74
N SER A 356 6.45 3.58 49.26
CA SER A 356 6.64 2.38 50.09
C SER A 356 7.93 1.67 49.69
N GLU A 357 8.71 1.22 50.67
CA GLU A 357 9.98 0.52 50.46
C GLU A 357 10.00 -0.81 51.21
N LEU A 358 10.71 -1.76 50.63
CA LEU A 358 11.01 -3.05 51.22
C LEU A 358 12.51 -3.10 51.56
N GLY A 359 12.81 -3.47 52.80
CA GLY A 359 14.17 -3.73 53.26
C GLY A 359 14.38 -5.21 53.55
N SER A 360 15.55 -5.73 53.19
CA SER A 360 16.00 -7.09 53.51
C SER A 360 17.48 -7.06 53.86
N PHE A 361 17.97 -8.10 54.52
CA PHE A 361 19.40 -8.24 54.81
C PHE A 361 19.87 -9.67 54.61
N VAL A 362 21.17 -9.82 54.35
CA VAL A 362 21.90 -11.09 54.29
C VAL A 362 23.26 -10.90 54.93
N ASP A 363 23.71 -11.88 55.70
CA ASP A 363 25.04 -11.85 56.31
C ASP A 363 26.05 -12.46 55.32
N VAL A 364 27.22 -11.82 55.18
CA VAL A 364 28.29 -12.19 54.24
C VAL A 364 29.61 -12.30 54.99
N ASP A 365 30.35 -13.36 54.69
CA ASP A 365 31.66 -13.60 55.31
C ASP A 365 32.70 -12.58 54.83
N GLY A 366 33.39 -12.02 55.82
CA GLY A 366 34.39 -10.99 55.64
C GLY A 366 33.83 -9.58 55.56
N LYS A 367 34.75 -8.62 55.67
CA LYS A 367 34.49 -7.20 55.52
C LYS A 367 34.45 -6.81 54.05
N THR A 368 33.39 -6.13 53.64
CA THR A 368 33.14 -5.69 52.27
C THR A 368 34.04 -4.51 51.93
N TRP A 369 34.78 -4.64 50.82
CA TRP A 369 35.65 -3.61 50.28
C TRP A 369 35.02 -2.86 49.12
N ALA A 370 34.21 -3.54 48.31
CA ALA A 370 33.54 -2.94 47.16
C ALA A 370 32.29 -3.73 46.76
N ILE A 371 31.27 -3.01 46.29
CA ILE A 371 30.04 -3.57 45.75
C ILE A 371 29.92 -3.13 44.30
N ALA A 372 29.78 -4.08 43.37
CA ALA A 372 29.62 -3.80 41.95
C ALA A 372 28.46 -4.60 41.34
N GLU A 373 27.64 -3.95 40.52
CA GLU A 373 26.61 -4.63 39.75
C GLU A 373 27.24 -5.42 38.58
N ALA A 374 26.85 -6.69 38.45
CA ALA A 374 27.24 -7.52 37.32
C ALA A 374 26.56 -7.00 36.03
N SER A 375 27.24 -7.05 34.90
CA SER A 375 26.64 -6.64 33.63
C SER A 375 25.45 -7.54 33.26
N THR A 376 24.24 -7.02 33.39
CA THR A 376 22.97 -7.70 33.05
C THR A 376 22.47 -7.38 31.64
N LYS A 377 23.29 -6.72 30.81
CA LYS A 377 22.89 -6.36 29.44
C LYS A 377 22.57 -7.63 28.64
N PRO A 378 21.38 -7.73 28.02
CA PRO A 378 21.13 -8.71 26.97
C PRO A 378 22.22 -8.59 25.89
N SER A 379 22.58 -9.72 25.28
CA SER A 379 23.64 -9.85 24.28
C SER A 379 23.54 -8.87 23.08
N SER A 380 22.38 -8.25 22.85
CA SER A 380 22.17 -7.27 21.79
C SER A 380 22.68 -5.87 22.16
N LYS A 381 23.61 -5.35 21.36
CA LYS A 381 24.31 -4.07 21.52
C LYS A 381 23.44 -2.81 21.35
N ASP A 382 22.11 -2.91 21.29
CA ASP A 382 21.30 -1.85 20.69
C ASP A 382 20.50 -0.99 21.70
N LYS A 383 20.75 0.31 21.59
CA LYS A 383 20.22 1.43 22.37
C LYS A 383 18.77 1.79 22.01
N HIS A 384 17.92 0.85 21.61
CA HIS A 384 16.66 1.21 20.96
C HIS A 384 15.39 1.14 21.83
N SER A 385 14.71 2.29 21.80
CA SER A 385 13.35 2.71 22.19
C SER A 385 12.87 2.61 23.64
N VAL A 386 13.15 1.56 24.41
CA VAL A 386 12.56 1.44 25.77
C VAL A 386 13.36 2.22 26.82
N ALA A 387 14.67 2.39 26.60
CA ALA A 387 15.55 3.10 27.52
C ALA A 387 15.26 4.61 27.65
N ASN A 388 14.46 5.21 26.76
CA ASN A 388 14.25 6.67 26.75
C ASN A 388 13.06 7.16 27.57
N THR A 389 12.17 6.27 28.04
CA THR A 389 11.05 6.64 28.91
C THR A 389 11.53 6.67 30.36
N PRO A 390 11.63 7.86 31.00
CA PRO A 390 12.13 7.97 32.38
C PRO A 390 11.27 7.15 33.34
N GLY A 391 11.90 6.43 34.26
CA GLY A 391 11.24 5.67 35.32
C GLY A 391 10.74 4.29 34.91
N MET A 392 10.83 3.89 33.63
CA MET A 392 10.43 2.54 33.22
C MET A 392 11.35 1.46 33.82
N ALA A 393 12.64 1.76 33.99
CA ALA A 393 13.60 0.89 34.69
C ALA A 393 13.25 0.66 36.17
N LEU A 394 12.42 1.52 36.77
CA LEU A 394 11.96 1.40 38.14
C LEU A 394 10.71 0.49 38.26
N ASN A 395 10.02 0.20 37.16
CA ASN A 395 8.84 -0.66 37.15
C ASN A 395 9.23 -2.14 37.03
N GLU A 396 9.68 -2.71 38.14
CA GLU A 396 10.16 -4.09 38.19
C GLU A 396 9.11 -5.12 37.71
N LEU A 397 7.83 -4.92 38.04
CA LEU A 397 6.74 -5.80 37.58
C LEU A 397 6.64 -5.87 36.06
N ALA A 398 6.91 -4.76 35.38
CA ALA A 398 6.91 -4.67 33.93
C ALA A 398 8.18 -5.27 33.32
N MET A 399 9.33 -5.17 33.98
CA MET A 399 10.64 -5.54 33.43
C MET A 399 11.09 -6.97 33.78
N GLN A 400 10.41 -7.64 34.73
CA GLN A 400 10.81 -8.97 35.23
C GLN A 400 10.83 -10.09 34.18
N PHE A 401 10.18 -9.93 33.03
CA PHE A 401 10.24 -10.90 31.92
C PHE A 401 11.32 -10.55 30.88
N GLU A 402 11.81 -9.32 30.86
CA GLU A 402 12.76 -8.81 29.86
C GLU A 402 14.19 -8.85 30.39
N TYR A 403 14.38 -8.51 31.67
CA TYR A 403 15.69 -8.48 32.32
C TYR A 403 15.83 -9.60 33.34
N PRO A 404 17.00 -10.27 33.40
CA PRO A 404 17.30 -11.23 34.45
C PRO A 404 17.38 -10.54 35.82
N ALA A 405 17.35 -11.33 36.89
CA ALA A 405 17.59 -10.83 38.24
C ALA A 405 18.92 -10.08 38.31
N ARG A 406 18.90 -8.88 38.93
CA ARG A 406 20.11 -8.06 39.10
C ARG A 406 21.06 -8.77 40.06
N ARG A 407 22.31 -8.96 39.64
CA ARG A 407 23.36 -9.63 40.40
C ARG A 407 24.43 -8.63 40.82
N PHE A 408 24.96 -8.80 42.01
CA PHE A 408 25.96 -7.91 42.60
C PHE A 408 27.12 -8.74 43.12
N HIS A 409 28.33 -8.31 42.78
CA HIS A 409 29.57 -8.87 43.26
C HIS A 409 30.08 -8.04 44.43
N LEU A 410 30.31 -8.71 45.55
CA LEU A 410 30.80 -8.15 46.79
C LEU A 410 32.22 -8.68 46.99
N LEU A 411 33.19 -7.79 46.83
CA LEU A 411 34.57 -8.12 47.15
C LEU A 411 34.74 -7.94 48.67
N THR A 412 35.04 -9.02 49.37
CA THR A 412 35.37 -9.02 50.80
C THR A 412 36.84 -9.42 51.00
N ASN A 413 37.34 -9.24 52.22
CA ASN A 413 38.67 -9.78 52.60
C ASN A 413 38.73 -11.32 52.56
N MET A 414 37.60 -12.03 52.47
CA MET A 414 37.53 -13.48 52.37
C MET A 414 37.37 -13.98 50.92
N GLY A 415 36.93 -13.13 50.00
CA GLY A 415 36.79 -13.49 48.58
C GLY A 415 35.73 -12.67 47.84
N LEU A 416 35.20 -13.25 46.76
CA LEU A 416 34.16 -12.63 45.96
C LEU A 416 32.82 -13.34 46.22
N SER A 417 31.93 -12.67 46.92
CA SER A 417 30.55 -13.12 47.15
C SER A 417 29.64 -12.57 46.06
N THR A 418 28.63 -13.32 45.63
CA THR A 418 27.63 -12.85 44.67
C THR A 418 26.23 -12.93 45.28
N ILE A 419 25.54 -11.80 45.30
CA ILE A 419 24.14 -11.73 45.75
C ILE A 419 23.24 -11.36 44.57
N SER A 420 21.98 -11.77 44.63
CA SER A 420 20.98 -11.48 43.59
C SER A 420 19.77 -10.84 44.21
N LYS A 421 19.28 -9.75 43.60
CA LYS A 421 17.98 -9.18 43.97
C LYS A 421 16.88 -10.07 43.41
N LEU A 422 16.04 -10.62 44.29
CA LEU A 422 14.87 -11.39 43.89
C LEU A 422 13.82 -10.47 43.26
N ARG A 423 13.39 -10.79 42.04
CA ARG A 423 12.23 -10.15 41.41
C ARG A 423 10.93 -10.72 42.01
N PRO A 424 9.78 -10.05 41.88
CA PRO A 424 8.49 -10.57 42.33
C PRO A 424 8.19 -11.99 41.81
N ILE A 425 8.50 -12.28 40.54
CA ILE A 425 8.36 -13.63 39.98
C ILE A 425 9.32 -14.65 40.62
N ASP A 426 10.54 -14.26 40.96
CA ASP A 426 11.51 -15.16 41.62
C ASP A 426 11.03 -15.50 43.04
N LEU A 427 10.46 -14.52 43.75
CA LEU A 427 9.81 -14.72 45.05
C LEU A 427 8.65 -15.71 44.94
N LEU A 428 7.77 -15.56 43.93
CA LEU A 428 6.68 -16.52 43.69
C LEU A 428 7.22 -17.93 43.40
N VAL A 429 8.27 -18.06 42.59
CA VAL A 429 8.94 -19.35 42.32
C VAL A 429 9.48 -19.96 43.61
N GLN A 430 10.08 -19.16 44.50
CA GLN A 430 10.56 -19.65 45.79
C GLN A 430 9.40 -20.11 46.68
N LEU A 431 8.30 -19.36 46.77
CA LEU A 431 7.11 -19.76 47.54
C LEU A 431 6.51 -21.07 47.00
N LEU A 432 6.45 -21.22 45.67
CA LEU A 432 5.97 -22.45 45.03
C LEU A 432 6.88 -23.65 45.32
N LYS A 433 8.20 -23.46 45.34
CA LYS A 433 9.17 -24.53 45.66
C LYS A 433 9.05 -25.04 47.10
N HIS A 434 8.68 -24.18 48.05
CA HIS A 434 8.53 -24.53 49.47
C HIS A 434 7.10 -24.98 49.84
N SER A 435 6.15 -24.90 48.92
CA SER A 435 4.77 -25.30 49.17
C SER A 435 4.55 -26.79 48.96
N ASN A 436 3.80 -27.41 49.86
CA ASN A 436 3.32 -28.80 49.71
C ASN A 436 2.08 -28.90 48.80
N GLY A 437 1.59 -27.78 48.24
CA GLY A 437 0.50 -27.74 47.25
C GLY A 437 -0.91 -28.04 47.77
N GLN A 438 -1.07 -28.41 49.05
CA GLN A 438 -2.37 -28.74 49.65
C GLN A 438 -3.17 -27.51 50.06
N ASP A 439 -2.53 -26.51 50.67
CA ASP A 439 -3.17 -25.26 51.09
C ASP A 439 -2.68 -24.09 50.22
N LEU A 440 -3.61 -23.50 49.47
CA LEU A 440 -3.31 -22.34 48.63
C LEU A 440 -3.50 -21.00 49.36
N ARG A 441 -4.04 -20.99 50.59
CA ARG A 441 -4.24 -19.76 51.37
C ARG A 441 -2.93 -19.06 51.69
N GLY A 442 -1.82 -19.81 51.77
CA GLY A 442 -0.47 -19.24 51.92
C GLY A 442 -0.02 -18.33 50.78
N PHE A 443 -0.75 -18.29 49.65
CA PHE A 443 -0.49 -17.38 48.53
C PHE A 443 -1.43 -16.16 48.52
N GLU A 444 -2.44 -16.08 49.39
CA GLU A 444 -3.37 -14.93 49.45
C GLU A 444 -2.62 -13.62 49.71
N ASP A 445 -1.68 -13.61 50.65
CA ASP A 445 -0.85 -12.44 50.96
C ASP A 445 -0.06 -11.95 49.74
N PHE A 446 0.41 -12.87 48.89
CA PHE A 446 1.11 -12.52 47.66
C PHE A 446 0.17 -11.83 46.65
N PHE A 447 -1.04 -12.37 46.46
CA PHE A 447 -2.05 -11.79 45.56
C PHE A 447 -2.60 -10.45 46.10
N ILE A 448 -2.65 -10.28 47.42
CA ILE A 448 -2.99 -9.00 48.07
C ILE A 448 -1.85 -7.99 47.92
N THR A 449 -0.59 -8.42 48.00
CA THR A 449 0.57 -7.50 47.92
C THR A 449 0.84 -6.99 46.51
N TYR A 450 0.68 -7.84 45.49
CA TYR A 450 0.99 -7.49 44.10
C TYR A 450 -0.25 -7.22 43.23
N GLY A 451 -1.43 -7.57 43.71
CA GLY A 451 -2.68 -7.50 42.96
C GLY A 451 -2.92 -8.77 42.13
N LYS A 452 -4.20 -9.05 41.86
CA LYS A 452 -4.59 -10.29 41.18
C LYS A 452 -4.05 -10.38 39.76
N ASP A 453 -4.06 -9.29 39.01
CA ASP A 453 -3.67 -9.27 37.59
C ASP A 453 -2.16 -9.53 37.43
N GLN A 454 -1.34 -8.87 38.26
CA GLN A 454 0.11 -9.07 38.27
C GLN A 454 0.48 -10.48 38.71
N SER A 455 -0.21 -10.99 39.72
CA SER A 455 0.00 -12.35 40.25
C SER A 455 -0.42 -13.41 39.24
N CYS A 456 -1.51 -13.19 38.49
CA CYS A 456 -1.90 -14.05 37.37
C CYS A 456 -0.89 -14.00 36.23
N ALA A 457 -0.37 -12.81 35.87
CA ALA A 457 0.68 -12.68 34.85
C ALA A 457 1.96 -13.44 35.23
N MET A 458 2.40 -13.35 36.50
CA MET A 458 3.56 -14.10 37.01
C MET A 458 3.30 -15.60 37.04
N SER A 459 2.13 -16.03 37.50
CA SER A 459 1.72 -17.44 37.52
C SER A 459 1.69 -18.03 36.11
N LEU A 460 1.17 -17.28 35.13
CA LEU A 460 1.15 -17.68 33.73
C LEU A 460 2.57 -17.76 33.13
N GLY A 461 3.44 -16.79 33.43
CA GLY A 461 4.83 -16.82 32.99
C GLY A 461 5.61 -18.03 33.52
N ILE A 462 5.37 -18.43 34.78
CA ILE A 462 5.93 -19.66 35.36
C ILE A 462 5.31 -20.90 34.69
N ALA A 463 3.99 -20.91 34.46
CA ALA A 463 3.30 -22.01 33.80
C ALA A 463 3.78 -22.24 32.34
N CYS A 464 4.22 -21.17 31.68
CA CYS A 464 4.80 -21.20 30.32
C CYS A 464 6.33 -21.43 30.31
N ASP A 465 6.98 -21.64 31.47
CA ASP A 465 8.43 -21.82 31.60
C ASP A 465 9.23 -20.71 30.89
N HIS A 466 8.86 -19.46 31.17
CA HIS A 466 9.41 -18.28 30.51
C HIS A 466 10.94 -18.18 30.67
N SER A 467 11.63 -17.82 29.58
CA SER A 467 13.10 -17.85 29.49
C SER A 467 13.85 -17.07 30.57
N SER A 468 13.38 -15.88 30.95
CA SER A 468 14.04 -15.03 31.94
C SER A 468 13.94 -15.52 33.40
N ILE A 469 13.18 -16.59 33.67
CA ILE A 469 13.12 -17.23 35.00
C ILE A 469 14.32 -18.17 35.21
N LYS A 470 14.95 -18.62 34.14
CA LYS A 470 16.03 -19.61 34.17
C LYS A 470 17.36 -18.93 34.51
N SER A 471 18.16 -19.57 35.37
CA SER A 471 19.51 -19.07 35.72
C SER A 471 20.58 -19.54 34.72
N GLY A 472 20.26 -20.53 33.89
CA GLY A 472 21.07 -20.98 32.74
C GLY A 472 20.24 -21.71 31.66
N PRO A 473 20.83 -22.00 30.49
CA PRO A 473 20.12 -22.59 29.33
C PRO A 473 19.60 -24.02 29.57
N THR A 474 20.12 -24.73 30.59
CA THR A 474 19.73 -26.11 30.95
C THR A 474 18.81 -26.21 32.16
N ASP A 475 18.48 -25.09 32.81
CA ASP A 475 17.61 -25.09 34.00
C ASP A 475 16.14 -25.23 33.57
N ILE A 476 15.51 -26.34 33.95
CA ILE A 476 14.09 -26.59 33.73
C ILE A 476 13.36 -26.45 35.06
N LEU A 477 12.26 -25.69 35.08
CA LEU A 477 11.41 -25.63 36.26
C LEU A 477 10.79 -27.01 36.55
N LEU A 478 10.78 -27.39 37.83
CA LEU A 478 10.18 -28.64 38.28
C LEU A 478 8.70 -28.71 37.83
N PRO A 479 8.23 -29.83 37.24
CA PRO A 479 6.84 -29.95 36.78
C PRO A 479 5.80 -29.67 37.88
N ALA A 480 6.11 -29.96 39.14
CA ALA A 480 5.27 -29.64 40.29
C ALA A 480 5.06 -28.12 40.47
N VAL A 481 6.11 -27.32 40.27
CA VAL A 481 6.05 -25.85 40.35
C VAL A 481 5.18 -25.29 39.23
N VAL A 482 5.36 -25.80 38.01
CA VAL A 482 4.55 -25.42 36.83
C VAL A 482 3.07 -25.76 37.04
N ALA A 483 2.77 -26.95 37.58
CA ALA A 483 1.41 -27.38 37.87
C ALA A 483 0.74 -26.50 38.96
N LEU A 484 1.46 -26.17 40.04
CA LEU A 484 0.95 -25.29 41.08
C LEU A 484 0.73 -23.86 40.57
N ALA A 485 1.65 -23.30 39.78
CA ALA A 485 1.47 -21.99 39.15
C ALA A 485 0.24 -21.97 38.22
N THR A 486 0.04 -23.04 37.43
CA THR A 486 -1.16 -23.18 36.58
C THR A 486 -2.44 -23.21 37.43
N ARG A 487 -2.42 -23.90 38.57
CA ARG A 487 -3.55 -23.96 39.51
C ARG A 487 -3.85 -22.59 40.12
N LEU A 488 -2.81 -21.86 40.58
CA LEU A 488 -2.96 -20.49 41.09
C LEU A 488 -3.58 -19.55 40.05
N PHE A 489 -3.12 -19.61 38.80
CA PHE A 489 -3.66 -18.81 37.70
C PHE A 489 -5.18 -19.02 37.54
N PHE A 490 -5.66 -20.27 37.53
CA PHE A 490 -7.09 -20.55 37.33
C PHE A 490 -7.95 -20.30 38.57
N GLU A 491 -7.47 -20.63 39.77
CA GLU A 491 -8.24 -20.52 41.02
C GLU A 491 -8.32 -19.09 41.56
N PHE A 492 -7.22 -18.32 41.52
CA PHE A 492 -7.19 -16.94 42.05
C PHE A 492 -7.55 -15.88 41.01
N GLY A 493 -7.56 -16.23 39.72
CA GLY A 493 -7.75 -15.27 38.65
C GLY A 493 -9.20 -14.83 38.39
N GLY A 494 -10.17 -15.28 39.18
CA GLY A 494 -11.53 -14.71 39.21
C GLY A 494 -12.37 -14.94 37.95
N LYS A 495 -13.41 -14.10 37.78
CA LYS A 495 -14.40 -14.14 36.69
C LYS A 495 -14.77 -12.70 36.27
N ALA A 496 -15.20 -12.51 35.02
CA ALA A 496 -15.68 -11.23 34.49
C ALA A 496 -16.89 -10.69 35.28
N THR A 497 -16.96 -9.37 35.45
CA THR A 497 -18.10 -8.70 36.11
C THR A 497 -18.49 -7.41 35.40
N LEU A 498 -19.76 -7.01 35.48
CA LEU A 498 -20.21 -5.68 35.07
C LEU A 498 -20.09 -4.72 36.25
N ILE A 499 -19.36 -3.62 36.06
CA ILE A 499 -19.29 -2.52 37.02
C ILE A 499 -20.13 -1.37 36.47
N GLN A 500 -21.03 -0.84 37.30
CA GLN A 500 -21.78 0.35 36.97
C GLN A 500 -20.86 1.57 37.16
N SER A 501 -20.51 2.25 36.07
CA SER A 501 -19.76 3.51 36.19
C SER A 501 -20.70 4.58 36.75
N GLN A 502 -20.54 4.94 38.02
CA GLN A 502 -21.22 6.12 38.56
C GLN A 502 -20.55 7.36 37.97
N PRO A 503 -21.28 8.25 37.28
CA PRO A 503 -20.73 9.56 36.94
C PRO A 503 -20.43 10.29 38.25
N HIS A 504 -19.19 10.75 38.42
CA HIS A 504 -18.83 11.63 39.52
C HIS A 504 -19.79 12.83 39.52
N LEU A 505 -20.56 12.99 40.60
CA LEU A 505 -21.45 14.14 40.83
C LEU A 505 -20.62 15.43 40.89
N SER A 506 -20.43 16.08 39.74
CA SER A 506 -20.04 17.49 39.67
C SER A 506 -21.29 18.33 39.38
N GLY A 507 -21.98 18.72 40.47
CA GLY A 507 -22.73 19.98 40.57
C GLY A 507 -23.71 20.39 39.45
N GLY A 508 -24.57 19.49 38.95
CA GLY A 508 -25.67 19.84 38.03
C GLY A 508 -27.04 19.47 38.60
N GLY A 509 -28.00 20.39 38.53
CA GLY A 509 -29.38 20.23 39.05
C GLY A 509 -30.21 19.10 38.37
N PRO A 510 -31.49 18.92 38.75
CA PRO A 510 -32.25 17.68 38.57
C PRO A 510 -32.75 17.40 37.13
N LEU A 511 -32.20 18.04 36.11
CA LEU A 511 -32.61 17.89 34.71
C LEU A 511 -31.39 17.52 33.85
N GLY A 512 -31.08 16.23 33.79
CA GLY A 512 -30.06 15.66 32.90
C GLY A 512 -29.03 14.79 33.62
N VAL A 513 -29.43 13.61 34.12
CA VAL A 513 -28.48 12.59 34.59
C VAL A 513 -28.06 11.73 33.38
N PRO A 514 -26.77 11.61 33.03
CA PRO A 514 -26.34 10.68 32.00
C PRO A 514 -26.69 9.25 32.40
N VAL A 515 -27.20 8.45 31.45
CA VAL A 515 -27.53 7.04 31.64
C VAL A 515 -26.28 6.31 32.14
N SER A 516 -26.42 5.52 33.22
CA SER A 516 -25.30 4.74 33.73
C SER A 516 -24.83 3.76 32.65
N THR A 517 -23.58 3.89 32.22
CA THR A 517 -22.91 2.93 31.36
C THR A 517 -22.39 1.77 32.19
N PHE A 518 -22.58 0.54 31.72
CA PHE A 518 -21.96 -0.64 32.33
C PHE A 518 -20.63 -0.88 31.62
N GLU A 519 -19.54 -0.89 32.39
CA GLU A 519 -18.22 -1.24 31.89
C GLU A 519 -17.92 -2.70 32.29
N VAL A 520 -17.43 -3.48 31.32
CA VAL A 520 -16.99 -4.85 31.60
C VAL A 520 -15.64 -4.76 32.29
N HIS A 521 -15.57 -5.24 33.52
CA HIS A 521 -14.32 -5.50 34.20
C HIS A 521 -13.93 -6.96 33.96
N TYR A 522 -12.84 -7.14 33.20
CA TYR A 522 -12.32 -8.46 32.87
C TYR A 522 -11.78 -9.18 34.11
N SER A 523 -11.70 -10.51 34.04
CA SER A 523 -11.07 -11.31 35.09
C SER A 523 -9.55 -11.08 35.14
N ALA A 524 -8.95 -11.32 36.31
CA ALA A 524 -7.50 -11.25 36.47
C ALA A 524 -6.76 -12.30 35.59
N LYS A 525 -7.42 -13.37 35.13
CA LYS A 525 -6.86 -14.30 34.13
C LYS A 525 -6.70 -13.62 32.78
N HIS A 526 -7.71 -12.87 32.35
CA HIS A 526 -7.67 -12.10 31.12
C HIS A 526 -6.59 -11.02 31.20
N ASP A 527 -6.59 -10.20 32.24
CA ASP A 527 -5.62 -9.11 32.38
C ASP A 527 -4.20 -9.63 32.64
N GLY A 528 -4.08 -10.76 33.36
CA GLY A 528 -2.82 -11.49 33.52
C GLY A 528 -2.25 -12.01 32.19
N LEU A 529 -3.10 -12.57 31.32
CA LEU A 529 -2.71 -12.96 29.96
C LEU A 529 -2.28 -11.76 29.13
N ALA A 530 -3.05 -10.68 29.15
CA ALA A 530 -2.74 -9.45 28.42
C ALA A 530 -1.40 -8.83 28.88
N LEU A 531 -1.18 -8.74 30.19
CA LEU A 531 0.08 -8.25 30.76
C LEU A 531 1.27 -9.13 30.39
N TYR A 532 1.12 -10.46 30.46
CA TYR A 532 2.18 -11.37 30.07
C TYR A 532 2.50 -11.27 28.56
N LEU A 533 1.47 -11.25 27.71
CA LEU A 533 1.62 -11.08 26.25
C LEU A 533 2.32 -9.76 25.90
N LEU A 534 1.89 -8.65 26.49
CA LEU A 534 2.50 -7.34 26.29
C LEU A 534 3.99 -7.35 26.66
N ARG A 535 4.36 -8.00 27.77
CA ARG A 535 5.75 -8.08 28.23
C ARG A 535 6.60 -9.03 27.38
N ALA A 536 6.01 -10.13 26.88
CA ALA A 536 6.68 -11.04 25.96
C ALA A 536 6.97 -10.39 24.60
N LEU A 537 6.04 -9.59 24.07
CA LEU A 537 6.19 -8.89 22.78
C LEU A 537 6.98 -7.58 22.86
N ARG A 538 7.08 -6.95 24.04
CA ARG A 538 7.70 -5.64 24.23
C ARG A 538 9.06 -5.46 23.53
N PRO A 539 10.00 -6.43 23.55
CA PRO A 539 11.31 -6.22 22.91
C PRO A 539 11.21 -5.86 21.43
N ILE A 540 10.15 -6.32 20.74
CA ILE A 540 9.98 -6.14 19.29
C ILE A 540 8.80 -5.24 18.90
N TRP A 541 7.78 -5.10 19.76
CA TRP A 541 6.46 -4.59 19.40
C TRP A 541 6.47 -3.19 18.75
N THR A 542 7.07 -2.20 19.40
CA THR A 542 7.09 -0.80 18.93
C THR A 542 8.34 -0.44 18.13
N VAL A 543 9.23 -1.41 17.89
CA VAL A 543 10.49 -1.19 17.19
C VAL A 543 10.24 -1.19 15.68
N GLU A 544 10.87 -0.25 14.98
CA GLU A 544 10.86 -0.22 13.51
C GLU A 544 11.48 -1.50 12.95
N LEU A 545 10.89 -2.08 11.90
CA LEU A 545 11.37 -3.32 11.30
C LEU A 545 12.79 -3.17 10.73
N ILE A 546 13.05 -2.03 10.11
CA ILE A 546 14.32 -1.72 9.45
C ILE A 546 14.89 -0.41 9.94
N GLN A 547 16.21 -0.34 10.02
CA GLN A 547 16.94 0.86 10.36
C GLN A 547 17.95 1.21 9.27
N LYS A 548 18.11 2.52 9.01
CA LYS A 548 19.21 3.01 8.19
C LYS A 548 20.49 2.94 9.01
N LYS A 549 21.33 1.95 8.73
CA LYS A 549 22.71 1.96 9.23
C LYS A 549 23.56 2.72 8.24
N TYR A 550 24.00 3.91 8.67
CA TYR A 550 25.12 4.53 7.99
C TYR A 550 26.35 3.71 8.31
N ARG A 551 27.14 3.38 7.29
CA ARG A 551 28.51 2.94 7.53
C ARG A 551 29.24 4.16 8.09
N PHE A 552 29.22 4.27 9.42
CA PHE A 552 30.06 5.22 10.12
C PHE A 552 31.47 4.64 10.05
N VAL A 553 32.28 5.22 9.18
CA VAL A 553 33.72 5.12 9.34
C VAL A 553 34.10 6.38 10.11
N PHE A 554 34.60 6.21 11.33
CA PHE A 554 35.08 7.34 12.17
C PHE A 554 34.00 8.36 12.61
N ASN A 555 32.78 7.92 12.97
CA ASN A 555 31.70 8.82 13.45
C ASN A 555 31.31 9.96 12.48
N ARG A 556 31.71 9.89 11.20
CA ARG A 556 31.16 10.67 10.09
C ARG A 556 30.54 9.71 9.07
N LYS A 557 29.50 10.18 8.37
CA LYS A 557 28.92 9.43 7.24
C LYS A 557 30.02 9.20 6.20
N ALA A 558 30.28 7.95 5.83
CA ALA A 558 31.25 7.62 4.78
C ALA A 558 30.92 8.38 3.48
N ALA A 559 31.95 8.86 2.78
CA ALA A 559 31.82 9.65 1.55
C ALA A 559 31.14 8.89 0.39
N ASP A 560 31.10 7.56 0.45
CA ASP A 560 30.46 6.69 -0.55
C ASP A 560 28.92 6.73 -0.51
N GLY A 561 28.31 7.30 0.54
CA GLY A 561 26.85 7.46 0.60
C GLY A 561 26.04 6.16 0.51
N SER A 562 26.67 4.98 0.49
CA SER A 562 26.01 3.71 0.28
C SER A 562 25.06 3.42 1.45
N GLU A 563 23.77 3.73 1.26
CA GLU A 563 22.73 3.48 2.24
C GLU A 563 22.57 1.96 2.43
N LYS A 564 22.90 1.45 3.63
CA LYS A 564 22.61 0.05 3.98
C LYS A 564 21.44 0.01 4.96
N TRP A 565 20.36 -0.58 4.49
CA TRP A 565 19.22 -0.93 5.31
C TRP A 565 19.49 -2.26 6.00
N GLU A 566 19.34 -2.33 7.31
CA GLU A 566 19.43 -3.58 8.07
C GLU A 566 18.17 -3.77 8.91
N ALA A 567 17.86 -5.02 9.26
CA ALA A 567 16.83 -5.29 10.27
C ALA A 567 17.26 -4.62 11.59
N THR A 568 16.30 -4.01 12.28
CA THR A 568 16.59 -3.34 13.57
C THR A 568 16.86 -4.34 14.68
N GLN A 569 16.14 -5.47 14.66
CA GLN A 569 16.25 -6.54 15.64
C GLN A 569 17.33 -7.55 15.24
N SER A 570 18.04 -8.10 16.23
CA SER A 570 18.90 -9.26 15.97
C SER A 570 18.06 -10.53 15.84
N ILE A 571 18.58 -11.52 15.12
CA ILE A 571 17.92 -12.83 15.01
C ILE A 571 17.78 -13.53 16.37
N GLN A 572 18.71 -13.28 17.31
CA GLN A 572 18.67 -13.84 18.66
C GLN A 572 17.49 -13.29 19.47
N ASP A 573 17.22 -11.99 19.35
CA ASP A 573 16.08 -11.34 20.03
C ASP A 573 14.74 -11.90 19.49
N LEU A 574 14.64 -12.09 18.17
CA LEU A 574 13.47 -12.71 17.53
C LEU A 574 13.24 -14.15 17.99
N ILE A 575 14.30 -14.97 18.06
CA ILE A 575 14.23 -16.36 18.53
C ILE A 575 13.75 -16.42 20.00
N LEU A 576 14.26 -15.53 20.86
CA LEU A 576 13.88 -15.49 22.26
C LEU A 576 12.38 -15.17 22.44
N VAL A 577 11.89 -14.15 21.73
CA VAL A 577 10.46 -13.78 21.76
C VAL A 577 9.62 -14.91 21.17
N GLN A 578 10.04 -15.51 20.05
CA GLN A 578 9.35 -16.62 19.42
C GLN A 578 9.21 -17.81 20.38
N MET A 579 10.28 -18.17 21.09
CA MET A 579 10.26 -19.27 22.06
C MET A 579 9.26 -19.01 23.19
N ASN A 580 9.26 -17.80 23.76
CA ASN A 580 8.33 -17.43 24.84
C ASN A 580 6.86 -17.45 24.36
N LEU A 581 6.58 -16.95 23.15
CA LEU A 581 5.23 -16.97 22.56
C LEU A 581 4.78 -18.38 22.17
N ALA A 582 5.70 -19.23 21.67
CA ALA A 582 5.39 -20.61 21.32
C ALA A 582 5.04 -21.43 22.57
N SER A 583 5.73 -21.20 23.68
CA SER A 583 5.35 -21.79 24.98
C SER A 583 3.98 -21.33 25.44
N LEU A 584 3.63 -20.05 25.23
CA LEU A 584 2.31 -19.50 25.56
C LEU A 584 1.21 -20.11 24.68
N ASP A 585 1.41 -20.18 23.36
CA ASP A 585 0.46 -20.82 22.43
C ASP A 585 0.25 -22.30 22.80
N LYS A 586 1.32 -23.03 23.13
CA LYS A 586 1.23 -24.41 23.64
C LYS A 586 0.41 -24.51 24.93
N PHE A 587 0.55 -23.57 25.86
CA PHE A 587 -0.25 -23.52 27.07
C PHE A 587 -1.74 -23.28 26.76
N LEU A 588 -2.06 -22.31 25.88
CA LEU A 588 -3.44 -22.02 25.51
C LEU A 588 -4.11 -23.18 24.75
N ASN A 589 -3.38 -23.85 23.86
CA ASN A 589 -3.85 -25.05 23.16
C ASN A 589 -4.12 -26.23 24.10
N LYS A 590 -3.42 -26.31 25.25
CA LYS A 590 -3.70 -27.32 26.30
C LYS A 590 -5.00 -27.03 27.05
N TYR A 591 -5.43 -25.76 27.11
CA TYR A 591 -6.64 -25.32 27.80
C TYR A 591 -7.61 -24.59 26.85
N PRO A 592 -8.12 -25.24 25.80
CA PRO A 592 -8.84 -24.57 24.72
C PRO A 592 -10.14 -23.89 25.18
N ARG A 593 -10.78 -24.38 26.25
CA ARG A 593 -11.96 -23.75 26.84
C ARG A 593 -11.70 -22.34 27.38
N PHE A 594 -10.45 -22.02 27.73
CA PHE A 594 -10.09 -20.70 28.21
C PHE A 594 -10.21 -19.64 27.10
N THR A 595 -9.87 -19.98 25.85
CA THR A 595 -9.87 -19.04 24.71
C THR A 595 -10.89 -19.40 23.62
N ALA A 596 -11.81 -20.34 23.86
CA ALA A 596 -12.81 -20.77 22.89
C ALA A 596 -13.78 -19.63 22.55
N LEU A 597 -14.39 -19.60 21.36
CA LEU A 597 -15.42 -18.58 21.07
C LEU A 597 -16.65 -18.76 21.97
N PRO A 598 -17.35 -17.66 22.34
CA PRO A 598 -18.50 -17.75 23.24
C PRO A 598 -19.65 -18.50 22.57
N THR A 599 -20.00 -19.66 23.14
CA THR A 599 -21.22 -20.40 22.80
C THR A 599 -22.14 -20.52 24.02
N PRO A 600 -23.48 -20.50 23.87
CA PRO A 600 -24.41 -20.50 25.00
C PRO A 600 -24.14 -21.59 26.05
N ASP A 601 -23.66 -22.77 25.62
CA ASP A 601 -23.39 -23.93 26.46
C ASP A 601 -22.07 -23.86 27.24
N THR A 602 -21.17 -22.94 26.90
CA THR A 602 -19.84 -22.82 27.51
C THR A 602 -19.78 -21.81 28.66
N ARG A 603 -20.89 -21.13 28.95
CA ARG A 603 -20.95 -20.09 29.98
C ARG A 603 -20.85 -20.68 31.40
N PRO A 604 -19.92 -20.19 32.24
CA PRO A 604 -19.88 -20.59 33.65
C PRO A 604 -21.09 -20.10 34.44
N SER A 605 -21.62 -20.94 35.33
CA SER A 605 -22.71 -20.56 36.24
C SER A 605 -22.33 -19.36 37.12
N GLY A 606 -23.26 -18.42 37.27
CA GLY A 606 -23.11 -17.24 38.12
C GLY A 606 -22.29 -16.09 37.52
N VAL A 607 -22.01 -16.11 36.21
CA VAL A 607 -21.35 -14.99 35.49
C VAL A 607 -22.36 -14.29 34.59
N ASP A 608 -22.29 -12.97 34.58
CA ASP A 608 -23.07 -12.13 33.68
C ASP A 608 -22.81 -12.49 32.21
N PRO A 609 -23.86 -12.66 31.37
CA PRO A 609 -23.70 -13.12 29.99
C PRO A 609 -22.96 -12.11 29.11
N GLU A 610 -23.11 -10.80 29.32
CA GLU A 610 -22.42 -9.79 28.53
C GLU A 610 -20.94 -9.71 28.92
N ALA A 611 -20.65 -9.67 30.21
CA ALA A 611 -19.26 -9.65 30.70
C ALA A 611 -18.49 -10.90 30.27
N TRP A 612 -19.12 -12.09 30.40
CA TRP A 612 -18.51 -13.34 29.94
C TRP A 612 -18.27 -13.34 28.43
N LYS A 613 -19.24 -12.90 27.62
CA LYS A 613 -19.10 -12.87 26.16
C LYS A 613 -17.94 -11.96 25.73
N LYS A 614 -17.84 -10.74 26.26
CA LYS A 614 -16.74 -9.82 25.92
C LYS A 614 -15.38 -10.33 26.38
N GLU A 615 -15.29 -10.92 27.58
CA GLU A 615 -14.04 -11.56 28.04
C GLU A 615 -13.62 -12.67 27.09
N GLN A 616 -14.56 -13.53 26.69
CA GLN A 616 -14.29 -14.67 25.83
C GLN A 616 -13.86 -14.26 24.41
N GLU A 617 -14.50 -13.24 23.83
CA GLU A 617 -14.10 -12.63 22.56
C GLU A 617 -12.68 -12.04 22.64
N SER A 618 -12.38 -11.30 23.71
CA SER A 618 -11.06 -10.71 23.91
C SER A 618 -9.96 -11.78 24.10
N LEU A 619 -10.22 -12.84 24.88
CA LEU A 619 -9.31 -13.98 25.04
C LEU A 619 -9.04 -14.70 23.71
N ALA A 620 -10.08 -14.91 22.89
CA ALA A 620 -9.94 -15.52 21.57
C ALA A 620 -9.09 -14.63 20.64
N ASN A 621 -9.32 -13.31 20.64
CA ASN A 621 -8.55 -12.35 19.86
C ASN A 621 -7.08 -12.29 20.30
N MET A 622 -6.79 -12.37 21.60
CA MET A 622 -5.40 -12.43 22.09
C MET A 622 -4.69 -13.73 21.68
N HIS A 623 -5.39 -14.86 21.66
CA HIS A 623 -4.82 -16.12 21.16
C HIS A 623 -4.51 -16.04 19.66
N GLU A 624 -5.40 -15.46 18.87
CA GLU A 624 -5.17 -15.22 17.45
C GLU A 624 -3.99 -14.25 17.23
N LEU A 625 -3.88 -13.20 18.04
CA LEU A 625 -2.75 -12.27 17.99
C LEU A 625 -1.41 -12.95 18.30
N ILE A 626 -1.37 -13.90 19.24
CA ILE A 626 -0.17 -14.69 19.54
C ILE A 626 0.27 -15.49 18.31
N ARG A 627 -0.67 -16.15 17.62
CA ARG A 627 -0.39 -16.93 16.41
C ARG A 627 0.10 -16.06 15.26
N GLN A 628 -0.58 -14.94 15.00
CA GLN A 628 -0.15 -13.97 13.99
C GLN A 628 1.24 -13.39 14.30
N SER A 629 1.55 -13.15 15.58
CA SER A 629 2.88 -12.71 16.01
C SER A 629 3.94 -13.78 15.77
N LEU A 630 3.65 -15.06 16.05
CA LEU A 630 4.55 -16.18 15.77
C LEU A 630 4.85 -16.35 14.27
N GLU A 631 3.82 -16.25 13.44
CA GLU A 631 3.96 -16.28 11.98
C GLU A 631 4.79 -15.10 11.47
N THR A 632 4.54 -13.89 12.00
CA THR A 632 5.26 -12.68 11.60
C THR A 632 6.72 -12.73 12.04
N ILE A 633 7.04 -13.22 13.24
CA ILE A 633 8.43 -13.42 13.66
C ILE A 633 9.13 -14.43 12.75
N SER A 634 8.45 -15.52 12.37
CA SER A 634 8.98 -16.52 11.44
C SER A 634 9.26 -15.92 10.07
N PHE A 635 8.35 -15.07 9.57
CA PHE A 635 8.50 -14.35 8.31
C PHE A 635 9.68 -13.37 8.34
N VAL A 636 9.79 -12.54 9.39
CA VAL A 636 10.90 -11.59 9.54
C VAL A 636 12.25 -12.31 9.69
N SER A 637 12.28 -13.40 10.44
CA SER A 637 13.49 -14.24 10.58
C SER A 637 13.94 -14.79 9.22
N LEU A 638 12.99 -15.27 8.42
CA LEU A 638 13.25 -15.76 7.06
C LEU A 638 13.77 -14.64 6.14
N LEU A 639 13.19 -13.44 6.22
CA LEU A 639 13.70 -12.28 5.47
C LEU A 639 15.17 -11.94 5.83
N ILE A 640 15.52 -12.04 7.11
CA ILE A 640 16.90 -11.82 7.58
C ILE A 640 17.83 -12.89 6.99
N ASP A 641 17.45 -14.17 7.04
CA ASP A 641 18.22 -15.30 6.49
C ASP A 641 18.47 -15.12 4.98
N TYR A 642 17.48 -14.61 4.24
CA TYR A 642 17.58 -14.35 2.80
C TYR A 642 18.18 -12.98 2.42
N LYS A 643 18.94 -12.37 3.34
CA LYS A 643 19.67 -11.10 3.13
C LYS A 643 18.72 -9.93 2.80
N LEU A 644 17.79 -9.63 3.71
CA LEU A 644 16.89 -8.46 3.68
C LEU A 644 17.51 -7.16 3.12
N PRO A 645 18.74 -6.73 3.51
CA PRO A 645 19.35 -5.51 2.96
C PRO A 645 19.42 -5.50 1.43
N SER A 646 19.73 -6.66 0.85
CA SER A 646 19.88 -6.81 -0.58
C SER A 646 18.52 -6.81 -1.30
N MET A 647 17.44 -7.23 -0.63
CA MET A 647 16.10 -7.17 -1.19
C MET A 647 15.61 -5.73 -1.24
N ILE A 648 15.78 -4.99 -0.15
CA ILE A 648 15.39 -3.57 -0.06
C ILE A 648 16.12 -2.73 -1.12
N ALA A 649 17.37 -3.07 -1.45
CA ALA A 649 18.11 -2.39 -2.52
C ALA A 649 17.44 -2.49 -3.90
N GLY A 650 16.71 -3.58 -4.17
CA GLY A 650 15.99 -3.80 -5.43
C GLY A 650 14.56 -3.24 -5.46
N MET A 651 14.04 -2.72 -4.33
CA MET A 651 12.70 -2.14 -4.25
C MET A 651 12.66 -0.73 -4.83
N THR A 652 11.47 -0.29 -5.25
CA THR A 652 11.21 1.07 -5.73
C THR A 652 11.30 2.11 -4.60
N GLU A 653 11.54 3.38 -4.93
CA GLU A 653 11.60 4.45 -3.92
C GLU A 653 10.26 4.67 -3.19
N SER A 654 9.13 4.33 -3.81
CA SER A 654 7.82 4.37 -3.15
C SER A 654 7.73 3.30 -2.06
N GLU A 655 8.11 2.06 -2.37
CA GLU A 655 8.11 0.93 -1.43
C GLU A 655 9.06 1.18 -0.25
N LYS A 656 10.27 1.71 -0.52
CA LYS A 656 11.21 2.10 0.54
C LYS A 656 10.66 3.16 1.48
N ARG A 657 9.87 4.12 0.96
CA ARG A 657 9.23 5.16 1.78
C ARG A 657 8.13 4.57 2.67
N GLU A 658 7.37 3.60 2.17
CA GLU A 658 6.34 2.93 2.96
C GLU A 658 6.91 2.03 4.06
N LEU A 659 8.06 1.42 3.82
CA LEU A 659 8.74 0.55 4.77
C LEU A 659 9.45 1.33 5.89
N LYS A 660 9.80 2.60 5.64
CA LYS A 660 10.46 3.47 6.62
C LYS A 660 9.51 3.84 7.77
N GLY A 661 9.94 3.63 9.01
CA GLY A 661 9.11 3.91 10.18
C GLY A 661 8.06 2.84 10.48
N PHE A 662 8.04 1.74 9.71
CA PHE A 662 7.05 0.69 9.89
C PHE A 662 7.45 -0.24 11.04
N THR A 663 6.57 -0.40 12.03
CA THR A 663 6.86 -1.17 13.26
C THR A 663 6.37 -2.61 13.18
N PHE A 664 6.92 -3.47 14.03
CA PHE A 664 6.43 -4.86 14.17
C PHE A 664 4.94 -4.92 14.50
N GLN A 665 4.46 -4.07 15.42
CA GLN A 665 3.05 -3.91 15.74
C GLN A 665 2.20 -3.67 14.48
N SER A 666 2.64 -2.74 13.63
CA SER A 666 1.89 -2.38 12.42
C SER A 666 1.90 -3.52 11.40
N LEU A 667 2.96 -4.32 11.35
CA LEU A 667 3.04 -5.51 10.50
C LEU A 667 2.03 -6.59 10.91
N VAL A 668 1.85 -6.81 12.22
CA VAL A 668 0.92 -7.81 12.75
C VAL A 668 -0.53 -7.32 12.72
N SER A 669 -0.80 -6.09 13.19
CA SER A 669 -2.17 -5.68 13.56
C SER A 669 -2.89 -4.79 12.55
N SER A 670 -2.25 -4.40 11.43
CA SER A 670 -2.84 -3.45 10.47
C SER A 670 -3.08 -4.06 9.09
N SER A 671 -4.09 -3.55 8.38
CA SER A 671 -4.32 -3.90 6.96
C SER A 671 -3.12 -3.56 6.09
N LYS A 672 -2.54 -2.37 6.30
CA LYS A 672 -1.31 -1.92 5.62
C LYS A 672 -0.13 -2.86 5.90
N GLY A 673 -0.06 -3.44 7.10
CA GLY A 673 0.93 -4.45 7.47
C GLY A 673 0.84 -5.69 6.59
N ARG A 674 -0.38 -6.17 6.31
CA ARG A 674 -0.57 -7.27 5.37
C ARG A 674 -0.10 -6.91 3.97
N ASP A 675 -0.38 -5.70 3.49
CA ASP A 675 0.07 -5.24 2.17
C ASP A 675 1.60 -5.16 2.08
N ILE A 676 2.26 -4.64 3.11
CA ILE A 676 3.73 -4.60 3.21
C ILE A 676 4.32 -6.01 3.33
N GLY A 677 3.70 -6.91 4.10
CA GLY A 677 4.09 -8.32 4.17
C GLY A 677 4.05 -8.98 2.79
N LYS A 678 2.98 -8.76 2.01
CA LYS A 678 2.83 -9.25 0.63
C LYS A 678 3.86 -8.64 -0.32
N MET A 679 4.17 -7.35 -0.18
CA MET A 679 5.20 -6.66 -0.95
C MET A 679 6.60 -7.25 -0.70
N LEU A 680 6.97 -7.43 0.57
CA LEU A 680 8.25 -8.05 0.97
C LEU A 680 8.35 -9.50 0.52
N MET A 681 7.25 -10.26 0.62
CA MET A 681 7.17 -11.64 0.13
C MET A 681 7.32 -11.70 -1.39
N THR A 682 6.64 -10.82 -2.13
CA THR A 682 6.78 -10.71 -3.60
C THR A 682 8.24 -10.43 -3.98
N SER A 683 8.88 -9.50 -3.27
CA SER A 683 10.30 -9.15 -3.49
C SER A 683 11.24 -10.31 -3.16
N LEU A 684 10.95 -11.08 -2.10
CA LEU A 684 11.73 -12.26 -1.74
C LEU A 684 11.67 -13.31 -2.84
N VAL A 685 10.46 -13.65 -3.30
CA VAL A 685 10.25 -14.71 -4.30
C VAL A 685 10.87 -14.30 -5.64
N ASN A 686 10.65 -13.06 -6.09
CA ASN A 686 11.24 -12.56 -7.34
C ASN A 686 12.77 -12.64 -7.33
N LYS A 687 13.40 -12.29 -6.21
CA LYS A 687 14.85 -12.38 -6.06
C LYS A 687 15.40 -13.81 -6.09
N GLN A 688 14.58 -14.79 -5.74
CA GLN A 688 14.97 -16.20 -5.75
C GLN A 688 14.78 -16.81 -7.13
N ILE A 689 13.73 -16.39 -7.84
CA ILE A 689 13.54 -16.66 -9.27
C ILE A 689 14.77 -16.19 -10.07
N GLU A 690 15.29 -14.98 -9.81
CA GLU A 690 16.50 -14.46 -10.47
C GLU A 690 17.75 -15.32 -10.24
N LYS A 691 17.83 -16.04 -9.12
CA LYS A 691 18.97 -16.88 -8.77
C LYS A 691 18.82 -18.33 -9.19
N ASP A 692 17.70 -18.69 -9.81
CA ASP A 692 17.32 -20.06 -10.16
C ASP A 692 17.38 -21.03 -8.95
N ILE A 693 17.09 -20.51 -7.76
CA ILE A 693 16.99 -21.31 -6.52
C ILE A 693 15.52 -21.73 -6.40
N GLY A 694 15.27 -23.05 -6.32
CA GLY A 694 13.93 -23.64 -6.39
C GLY A 694 12.86 -22.93 -5.55
N VAL A 695 11.95 -22.25 -6.24
CA VAL A 695 10.86 -21.44 -5.65
C VAL A 695 9.88 -22.30 -4.87
N ASP A 696 9.74 -23.57 -5.23
CA ASP A 696 8.93 -24.55 -4.52
C ASP A 696 9.32 -24.70 -3.04
N ILE A 697 10.63 -24.71 -2.74
CA ILE A 697 11.10 -24.87 -1.35
C ILE A 697 10.74 -23.64 -0.54
N ILE A 698 10.91 -22.45 -1.12
CA ILE A 698 10.70 -21.17 -0.43
C ILE A 698 9.21 -20.92 -0.23
N THR A 699 8.39 -21.14 -1.27
CA THR A 699 6.93 -21.00 -1.17
C THR A 699 6.33 -22.05 -0.22
N ALA A 700 6.82 -23.29 -0.20
CA ALA A 700 6.41 -24.29 0.79
C ALA A 700 6.82 -23.88 2.21
N THR A 701 8.04 -23.34 2.39
CA THR A 701 8.52 -22.85 3.69
C THR A 701 7.68 -21.66 4.18
N LEU A 702 7.36 -20.72 3.29
CA LEU A 702 6.50 -19.56 3.60
C LEU A 702 5.08 -20.00 3.94
N GLN A 703 4.50 -20.94 3.20
CA GLN A 703 3.16 -21.46 3.47
C GLN A 703 3.11 -22.24 4.80
N GLN A 704 4.17 -22.98 5.13
CA GLN A 704 4.26 -23.73 6.39
C GLN A 704 4.48 -22.82 7.60
N ARG A 705 5.31 -21.77 7.47
CA ARG A 705 5.71 -20.93 8.61
C ARG A 705 4.86 -19.67 8.81
N CYS A 706 4.23 -19.15 7.75
CA CYS A 706 3.44 -17.93 7.80
C CYS A 706 2.22 -17.98 6.86
N PRO A 707 1.23 -18.86 7.12
CA PRO A 707 0.04 -19.04 6.29
C PRO A 707 -0.87 -17.80 6.20
N SER A 708 -0.90 -16.93 7.20
CA SER A 708 -1.69 -15.69 7.16
C SER A 708 -1.16 -14.66 6.15
N ILE A 709 0.17 -14.63 5.98
CA ILE A 709 0.88 -13.75 5.03
C ILE A 709 0.93 -14.41 3.65
N CYS A 710 1.26 -15.71 3.60
CA CYS A 710 1.41 -16.48 2.37
C CYS A 710 0.19 -17.38 2.14
N GLN A 711 -0.83 -16.81 1.51
CA GLN A 711 -2.05 -17.54 1.17
C GLN A 711 -1.81 -18.52 0.02
N THR A 712 -2.55 -19.64 -0.01
CA THR A 712 -2.45 -20.65 -1.07
C THR A 712 -2.57 -20.05 -2.49
N ASN A 713 -3.43 -19.05 -2.66
CA ASN A 713 -3.62 -18.37 -3.95
C ASN A 713 -2.38 -17.59 -4.40
N GLU A 714 -1.61 -17.03 -3.46
CA GLU A 714 -0.38 -16.30 -3.79
C GLU A 714 0.74 -17.26 -4.18
N VAL A 715 0.84 -18.41 -3.48
CA VAL A 715 1.79 -19.47 -3.83
C VAL A 715 1.57 -19.95 -5.26
N MET A 716 0.33 -20.25 -5.63
CA MET A 716 -0.04 -20.70 -6.97
C MET A 716 0.27 -19.65 -8.05
N PHE A 717 0.07 -18.35 -7.74
CA PHE A 717 0.47 -17.26 -8.62
C PHE A 717 1.99 -17.23 -8.85
N PHE A 718 2.80 -17.34 -7.80
CA PHE A 718 4.27 -17.34 -7.94
C PHE A 718 4.81 -18.57 -8.65
N LYS A 719 4.22 -19.75 -8.43
CA LYS A 719 4.54 -20.94 -9.23
C LYS A 719 4.25 -20.72 -10.72
N GLY A 720 3.13 -20.05 -11.04
CA GLY A 720 2.83 -19.66 -12.42
C GLY A 720 3.91 -18.74 -13.03
N ILE A 721 4.41 -17.76 -12.27
CA ILE A 721 5.50 -16.85 -12.71
C ILE A 721 6.83 -17.62 -12.89
N GLU A 722 7.13 -18.56 -12.01
CA GLU A 722 8.30 -19.44 -12.15
C GLU A 722 8.21 -20.29 -13.42
N CYS A 723 7.05 -20.88 -13.72
CA CYS A 723 6.82 -21.59 -14.97
C CYS A 723 7.06 -20.68 -16.20
N ILE A 724 6.63 -19.41 -16.15
CA ILE A 724 6.92 -18.44 -17.22
C ILE A 724 8.43 -18.21 -17.38
N GLN A 725 9.18 -18.08 -16.29
CA GLN A 725 10.64 -17.90 -16.32
C GLN A 725 11.35 -19.15 -16.88
N LYS A 726 10.96 -20.34 -16.42
CA LYS A 726 11.45 -21.62 -16.96
C LYS A 726 11.14 -21.77 -18.45
N ALA A 727 9.94 -21.36 -18.88
CA ALA A 727 9.55 -21.38 -20.30
C ALA A 727 10.38 -20.41 -21.16
N LYS A 728 10.86 -19.29 -20.62
CA LYS A 728 11.78 -18.38 -21.33
C LYS A 728 13.18 -18.98 -21.54
N GLN A 729 13.57 -19.93 -20.69
CA GLN A 729 14.88 -20.59 -20.73
C GLN A 729 14.84 -21.97 -21.41
N ALA A 730 13.66 -22.47 -21.76
CA ALA A 730 13.47 -23.78 -22.38
C ALA A 730 14.17 -23.87 -23.75
N VAL A 731 14.80 -25.01 -24.02
CA VAL A 731 15.60 -25.24 -25.23
C VAL A 731 14.71 -25.62 -26.43
N SER A 732 13.57 -26.27 -26.19
CA SER A 732 12.66 -26.74 -27.24
C SER A 732 11.27 -26.11 -27.15
N ARG A 733 10.61 -25.89 -28.31
CA ARG A 733 9.27 -25.31 -28.38
C ARG A 733 8.19 -26.20 -27.74
N ASN A 734 8.32 -27.52 -27.83
CA ASN A 734 7.37 -28.46 -27.23
C ASN A 734 7.45 -28.44 -25.69
N GLU A 735 8.66 -28.40 -25.14
CA GLU A 735 8.89 -28.25 -23.69
C GLU A 735 8.37 -26.90 -23.19
N GLN A 736 8.66 -25.83 -23.94
CA GLN A 736 8.13 -24.49 -23.65
C GLN A 736 6.60 -24.47 -23.61
N LEU A 737 5.91 -25.06 -24.59
CA LEU A 737 4.44 -25.13 -24.61
C LEU A 737 3.89 -25.96 -23.44
N THR A 738 4.57 -27.03 -23.03
CA THR A 738 4.17 -27.84 -21.87
C THR A 738 4.23 -27.03 -20.58
N ILE A 739 5.36 -26.35 -20.34
CA ILE A 739 5.57 -25.53 -19.13
C ILE A 739 4.60 -24.34 -19.10
N ILE A 740 4.36 -23.67 -20.24
CA ILE A 740 3.39 -22.56 -20.33
C ILE A 740 1.96 -23.06 -20.12
N GLY A 741 1.62 -24.26 -20.61
CA GLY A 741 0.33 -24.88 -20.37
C GLY A 741 0.07 -25.13 -18.88
N GLU A 742 1.09 -25.54 -18.13
CA GLU A 742 1.03 -25.63 -16.66
C GLU A 742 0.88 -24.25 -16.01
N ALA A 743 1.63 -23.24 -16.48
CA ALA A 743 1.50 -21.87 -15.99
C ALA A 743 0.06 -21.34 -16.16
N LEU A 744 -0.56 -21.58 -17.33
CA LEU A 744 -1.95 -21.18 -17.60
C LEU A 744 -2.92 -21.82 -16.59
N LYS A 745 -2.81 -23.13 -16.33
CA LYS A 745 -3.65 -23.82 -15.35
C LYS A 745 -3.51 -23.22 -13.96
N LEU A 746 -2.27 -22.89 -13.54
CA LEU A 746 -2.01 -22.24 -12.26
C LEU A 746 -2.68 -20.87 -12.20
N PHE A 747 -2.50 -20.00 -13.20
CA PHE A 747 -3.13 -18.68 -13.22
C PHE A 747 -4.66 -18.74 -13.28
N MET A 748 -5.25 -19.66 -14.06
CA MET A 748 -6.71 -19.85 -14.10
C MET A 748 -7.27 -20.21 -12.72
N SER A 749 -6.56 -21.01 -11.92
CA SER A 749 -7.01 -21.40 -10.58
C SER A 749 -7.05 -20.25 -9.56
N VAL A 750 -6.30 -19.16 -9.80
CA VAL A 750 -6.19 -18.02 -8.87
C VAL A 750 -6.74 -16.71 -9.41
N VAL A 751 -7.26 -16.72 -10.63
CA VAL A 751 -7.64 -15.54 -11.41
C VAL A 751 -8.60 -14.60 -10.68
N LYS A 752 -9.51 -15.13 -9.84
CA LYS A 752 -10.43 -14.38 -8.98
C LYS A 752 -9.75 -13.44 -7.98
N HIS A 753 -8.52 -13.76 -7.58
CA HIS A 753 -7.77 -13.05 -6.54
C HIS A 753 -6.64 -12.17 -7.10
N ILE A 754 -6.46 -12.14 -8.42
CA ILE A 754 -5.42 -11.36 -9.09
C ILE A 754 -5.94 -9.93 -9.39
N HIS A 755 -5.11 -8.91 -9.17
CA HIS A 755 -5.39 -7.55 -9.63
C HIS A 755 -5.04 -7.38 -11.12
N PHE A 756 -5.79 -6.51 -11.82
CA PHE A 756 -5.65 -6.28 -13.27
C PHE A 756 -4.21 -5.98 -13.74
N GLU A 757 -3.42 -5.21 -12.99
CA GLU A 757 -2.02 -4.90 -13.36
C GLU A 757 -1.12 -6.15 -13.38
N LYS A 758 -1.33 -7.07 -12.43
CA LYS A 758 -0.62 -8.36 -12.41
C LYS A 758 -1.05 -9.22 -13.59
N LEU A 759 -2.35 -9.24 -13.91
CA LEU A 759 -2.88 -9.93 -15.09
C LEU A 759 -2.25 -9.40 -16.37
N ARG A 760 -2.18 -8.06 -16.53
CA ARG A 760 -1.54 -7.42 -17.69
C ARG A 760 -0.09 -7.86 -17.87
N THR A 761 0.66 -7.93 -16.77
CA THR A 761 2.08 -8.38 -16.79
C THR A 761 2.21 -9.85 -17.21
N VAL A 762 1.29 -10.71 -16.74
CA VAL A 762 1.24 -12.14 -17.14
C VAL A 762 0.87 -12.28 -18.62
N VAL A 763 -0.13 -11.53 -19.09
CA VAL A 763 -0.55 -11.51 -20.49
C VAL A 763 0.59 -11.05 -21.40
N GLU A 764 1.33 -10.01 -21.02
CA GLU A 764 2.49 -9.54 -21.77
C GLU A 764 3.61 -10.60 -21.82
N SER A 765 3.79 -11.34 -20.72
CA SER A 765 4.73 -12.47 -20.70
C SER A 765 4.29 -13.61 -21.63
N PHE A 766 3.00 -13.95 -21.68
CA PHE A 766 2.47 -14.93 -22.64
C PHE A 766 2.57 -14.46 -24.09
N LYS A 767 2.38 -13.16 -24.37
CA LYS A 767 2.63 -12.58 -25.70
C LYS A 767 4.10 -12.72 -26.10
N SER A 768 5.02 -12.41 -25.21
CA SER A 768 6.47 -12.54 -25.46
C SER A 768 6.90 -13.97 -25.74
N LEU A 769 6.18 -14.95 -25.20
CA LEU A 769 6.38 -16.39 -25.41
C LEU A 769 5.53 -16.96 -26.57
N GLN A 770 4.83 -16.09 -27.31
CA GLN A 770 3.99 -16.44 -28.45
C GLN A 770 2.91 -17.50 -28.09
N TYR A 771 2.32 -17.40 -26.90
CA TYR A 771 1.24 -18.28 -26.43
C TYR A 771 -0.11 -17.53 -26.39
N TYR A 772 -0.59 -17.15 -27.56
CA TYR A 772 -1.74 -16.25 -27.74
C TYR A 772 -3.08 -16.87 -27.36
N THR A 773 -3.27 -18.18 -27.58
CA THR A 773 -4.51 -18.89 -27.20
C THR A 773 -4.74 -18.85 -25.69
N GLY A 774 -3.68 -19.00 -24.89
CA GLY A 774 -3.76 -18.88 -23.43
C GLY A 774 -4.08 -17.47 -22.93
N VAL A 775 -3.74 -16.42 -23.69
CA VAL A 775 -4.15 -15.05 -23.37
C VAL A 775 -5.66 -14.88 -23.49
N VAL A 776 -6.25 -15.43 -24.56
CA VAL A 776 -7.72 -15.42 -24.75
C VAL A 776 -8.40 -16.13 -23.58
N ASP A 777 -7.96 -17.34 -23.26
CA ASP A 777 -8.54 -18.13 -22.16
C ASP A 777 -8.42 -17.41 -20.81
N LEU A 778 -7.24 -16.89 -20.48
CA LEU A 778 -7.00 -16.23 -19.20
C LEU A 778 -7.82 -14.93 -19.05
N ALA A 779 -7.90 -14.11 -20.10
CA ALA A 779 -8.65 -12.85 -20.09
C ALA A 779 -10.17 -13.09 -20.03
N LEU A 780 -10.69 -14.10 -20.73
CA LEU A 780 -12.11 -14.46 -20.67
C LEU A 780 -12.51 -15.02 -19.30
N VAL A 781 -11.69 -15.91 -18.70
CA VAL A 781 -11.98 -16.43 -17.36
C VAL A 781 -11.87 -15.32 -16.31
N TYR A 782 -10.90 -14.40 -16.43
CA TYR A 782 -10.83 -13.23 -15.56
C TYR A 782 -12.09 -12.35 -15.67
N ALA A 783 -12.60 -12.15 -16.89
CA ALA A 783 -13.83 -11.39 -17.10
C ALA A 783 -15.05 -12.07 -16.46
N ALA A 784 -15.15 -13.40 -16.56
CA ALA A 784 -16.23 -14.19 -15.96
C ALA A 784 -16.22 -14.16 -14.42
N GLU A 785 -15.04 -14.25 -13.78
CA GLU A 785 -14.91 -14.30 -12.32
C GLU A 785 -15.16 -12.94 -11.61
N GLN A 786 -15.13 -11.82 -12.34
CA GLN A 786 -15.46 -10.50 -11.78
C GLN A 786 -16.99 -10.27 -11.63
N ASP A 787 -17.81 -11.26 -12.01
CA ASP A 787 -19.26 -11.16 -12.17
C ASP A 787 -20.07 -11.90 -11.07
N THR A 788 -19.54 -11.98 -9.85
CA THR A 788 -20.19 -12.72 -8.74
C THR A 788 -21.43 -12.05 -8.14
N THR A 789 -21.91 -10.95 -8.71
CA THR A 789 -23.19 -10.33 -8.33
C THR A 789 -24.05 -10.23 -9.56
N GLU A 790 -25.07 -11.08 -9.63
CA GLU A 790 -26.12 -11.12 -10.65
C GLU A 790 -26.49 -9.72 -11.15
N SER A 791 -26.02 -9.38 -12.35
CA SER A 791 -26.67 -8.36 -13.17
C SER A 791 -26.44 -8.70 -14.64
N LEU A 792 -27.11 -9.75 -15.10
CA LEU A 792 -27.40 -9.98 -16.53
C LEU A 792 -28.30 -8.88 -17.14
N ASN A 793 -28.50 -7.75 -16.44
CA ASN A 793 -29.16 -6.58 -16.99
C ASN A 793 -28.14 -5.73 -17.73
N LEU A 794 -28.07 -5.93 -19.05
CA LEU A 794 -27.37 -5.08 -20.02
C LEU A 794 -27.78 -3.58 -19.91
N ASP A 795 -28.90 -3.28 -19.24
CA ASP A 795 -29.45 -1.94 -19.08
C ASP A 795 -28.67 -1.04 -18.09
N ASN A 796 -27.76 -1.61 -17.29
CA ASN A 796 -27.02 -0.85 -16.27
C ASN A 796 -25.53 -0.70 -16.64
N ILE A 797 -25.28 0.04 -17.72
CA ILE A 797 -23.95 0.37 -18.30
C ILE A 797 -23.01 1.08 -17.28
N SER A 798 -23.51 1.49 -16.12
CA SER A 798 -22.76 2.17 -15.05
C SER A 798 -22.14 1.23 -14.00
N SER A 799 -22.27 -0.09 -14.16
CA SER A 799 -21.75 -1.06 -13.18
C SER A 799 -20.23 -1.22 -13.26
N ARG A 800 -19.53 -1.10 -12.12
CA ARG A 800 -18.06 -1.27 -12.00
C ARG A 800 -17.55 -2.62 -12.55
N SER A 801 -18.38 -3.65 -12.51
CA SER A 801 -18.10 -4.99 -13.04
C SER A 801 -18.03 -5.01 -14.59
N TYR A 802 -18.89 -4.24 -15.27
CA TYR A 802 -18.91 -4.13 -16.72
C TYR A 802 -17.63 -3.45 -17.26
N TYR A 803 -17.17 -2.38 -16.61
CA TYR A 803 -15.91 -1.72 -16.96
C TYR A 803 -14.70 -2.65 -16.82
N ARG A 804 -14.65 -3.48 -15.76
CA ARG A 804 -13.57 -4.47 -15.56
C ARG A 804 -13.57 -5.56 -16.63
N ARG A 805 -14.74 -5.98 -17.11
CA ARG A 805 -14.87 -6.91 -18.24
C ARG A 805 -14.29 -6.30 -19.52
N ILE A 806 -14.67 -5.07 -19.85
CA ILE A 806 -14.14 -4.35 -21.01
C ILE A 806 -12.62 -4.20 -20.95
N GLU A 807 -12.05 -3.85 -19.78
CA GLU A 807 -10.60 -3.78 -19.60
C GLU A 807 -9.91 -5.12 -19.89
N SER A 808 -10.51 -6.24 -19.49
CA SER A 808 -10.01 -7.58 -19.81
C SER A 808 -10.07 -7.88 -21.30
N TYR A 809 -11.20 -7.57 -21.97
CA TYR A 809 -11.37 -7.80 -23.41
C TYR A 809 -10.38 -6.97 -24.23
N ARG A 810 -10.06 -5.74 -23.80
CA ARG A 810 -9.04 -4.90 -24.43
C ARG A 810 -7.66 -5.54 -24.46
N LEU A 811 -7.32 -6.43 -23.52
CA LEU A 811 -6.06 -7.18 -23.57
C LEU A 811 -6.02 -8.14 -24.76
N ILE A 812 -7.16 -8.74 -25.10
CA ILE A 812 -7.34 -9.62 -26.28
C ILE A 812 -7.27 -8.79 -27.56
N PHE A 813 -7.97 -7.66 -27.63
CA PHE A 813 -7.97 -6.79 -28.81
C PHE A 813 -6.59 -6.21 -29.09
N GLY A 814 -5.88 -5.73 -28.05
CA GLY A 814 -4.50 -5.27 -28.17
C GLY A 814 -3.52 -6.38 -28.54
N MET A 815 -3.83 -7.65 -28.23
CA MET A 815 -3.06 -8.80 -28.73
C MET A 815 -3.28 -9.04 -30.22
N LEU A 816 -4.54 -9.04 -30.68
CA LEU A 816 -4.89 -9.23 -32.09
C LEU A 816 -4.26 -8.13 -32.97
N ALA A 817 -4.35 -6.87 -32.54
CA ALA A 817 -3.70 -5.75 -33.22
C ALA A 817 -2.16 -5.91 -33.28
N SER A 818 -1.54 -6.37 -32.18
CA SER A 818 -0.09 -6.63 -32.17
C SER A 818 0.33 -7.76 -33.11
N ILE A 819 -0.52 -8.78 -33.31
CA ILE A 819 -0.29 -9.83 -34.31
C ILE A 819 -0.38 -9.25 -35.73
N ASP A 820 -1.35 -8.38 -36.00
CA ASP A 820 -1.50 -7.69 -37.28
C ASP A 820 -0.26 -6.81 -37.60
N ASP A 821 0.26 -6.07 -36.61
CA ASP A 821 1.50 -5.28 -36.75
C ASP A 821 2.72 -6.18 -37.07
N MET A 822 2.81 -7.36 -36.44
CA MET A 822 3.88 -8.32 -36.70
C MET A 822 3.80 -8.95 -38.10
N ILE A 823 2.58 -9.17 -38.63
CA ILE A 823 2.37 -9.64 -40.00
C ILE A 823 2.78 -8.56 -41.01
N ALA A 824 2.44 -7.29 -40.75
CA ALA A 824 2.80 -6.16 -41.60
C ALA A 824 4.32 -5.85 -41.62
N GLN A 825 5.05 -6.21 -40.55
CA GLN A 825 6.50 -5.99 -40.43
C GLN A 825 7.27 -7.27 -40.07
N PRO A 826 7.51 -8.19 -41.03
CA PRO A 826 8.07 -9.52 -40.76
C PRO A 826 9.58 -9.56 -40.38
N GLN A 827 10.28 -8.43 -40.30
CA GLN A 827 11.76 -8.38 -40.24
C GLN A 827 12.40 -8.62 -38.86
N ASN A 828 11.66 -8.94 -37.79
CA ASN A 828 12.20 -8.96 -36.42
C ASN A 828 11.91 -10.21 -35.55
N SER A 829 11.40 -11.31 -36.12
CA SER A 829 11.08 -12.52 -35.35
C SER A 829 12.18 -13.58 -35.43
N LYS A 830 12.79 -13.95 -34.29
CA LYS A 830 13.82 -15.00 -34.18
C LYS A 830 13.30 -16.44 -34.31
N TYR A 831 11.99 -16.66 -34.38
CA TYR A 831 11.37 -17.99 -34.22
C TYR A 831 10.36 -18.41 -35.30
N PHE A 832 9.92 -17.52 -36.20
CA PHE A 832 9.07 -17.88 -37.35
C PHE A 832 9.76 -17.56 -38.67
N GLN A 833 9.63 -18.47 -39.64
CA GLN A 833 10.31 -18.38 -40.93
C GLN A 833 9.40 -17.91 -42.07
N THR A 834 8.09 -17.72 -41.89
CA THR A 834 7.16 -17.23 -42.95
C THR A 834 5.98 -16.42 -42.40
N ALA A 835 5.41 -15.53 -43.22
CA ALA A 835 4.17 -14.79 -42.91
C ALA A 835 2.94 -15.71 -42.81
N GLU A 836 2.97 -16.85 -43.50
CA GLU A 836 1.89 -17.86 -43.52
C GLU A 836 1.65 -18.50 -42.15
N ASP A 837 2.72 -18.77 -41.39
CA ASP A 837 2.60 -19.35 -40.04
C ASP A 837 1.90 -18.39 -39.06
N MET A 838 2.17 -17.08 -39.19
CA MET A 838 1.56 -16.05 -38.33
C MET A 838 0.08 -15.83 -38.68
N GLU A 839 -0.29 -15.92 -39.95
CA GLU A 839 -1.70 -15.87 -40.38
C GLU A 839 -2.47 -17.09 -39.88
N ALA A 840 -1.85 -18.28 -39.89
CA ALA A 840 -2.44 -19.51 -39.33
C ALA A 840 -2.66 -19.39 -37.80
N ILE A 841 -1.69 -18.83 -37.07
CA ILE A 841 -1.82 -18.55 -35.63
C ILE A 841 -2.92 -17.55 -35.37
N LYS A 842 -3.01 -16.47 -36.15
CA LYS A 842 -4.06 -15.47 -36.05
C LYS A 842 -5.45 -16.09 -36.27
N ALA A 843 -5.61 -16.93 -37.29
CA ALA A 843 -6.85 -17.65 -37.54
C ALA A 843 -7.23 -18.57 -36.36
N GLN A 844 -6.25 -19.28 -35.79
CA GLN A 844 -6.47 -20.14 -34.62
C GLN A 844 -6.91 -19.35 -33.38
N VAL A 845 -6.27 -18.21 -33.11
CA VAL A 845 -6.58 -17.34 -31.96
C VAL A 845 -7.96 -16.69 -32.13
N PHE A 846 -8.27 -16.23 -33.34
CA PHE A 846 -9.58 -15.65 -33.66
C PHE A 846 -10.70 -16.67 -33.52
N ALA A 847 -10.49 -17.90 -34.03
CA ALA A 847 -11.45 -19.00 -33.84
C ALA A 847 -11.67 -19.33 -32.35
N ARG A 848 -10.60 -19.30 -31.52
CA ARG A 848 -10.72 -19.50 -30.07
C ARG A 848 -11.50 -18.38 -29.39
N ALA A 849 -11.31 -17.13 -29.80
CA ALA A 849 -12.05 -15.98 -29.28
C ALA A 849 -13.55 -16.06 -29.63
N VAL A 850 -13.89 -16.38 -30.88
CA VAL A 850 -15.28 -16.53 -31.34
C VAL A 850 -16.00 -17.71 -30.65
N ALA A 851 -15.27 -18.75 -30.23
CA ALA A 851 -15.82 -19.87 -29.48
C ALA A 851 -16.23 -19.51 -28.02
N SER A 852 -16.03 -18.27 -27.57
CA SER A 852 -16.49 -17.79 -26.27
C SER A 852 -18.03 -17.83 -26.16
N SER A 853 -18.55 -18.19 -24.99
CA SER A 853 -19.98 -18.14 -24.68
C SER A 853 -20.42 -16.82 -24.03
N ASP A 854 -19.51 -15.85 -23.88
CA ASP A 854 -19.77 -14.59 -23.20
C ASP A 854 -20.36 -13.54 -24.15
N GLN A 855 -21.66 -13.26 -24.03
CA GLN A 855 -22.37 -12.30 -24.89
C GLN A 855 -21.76 -10.89 -24.84
N ALA A 856 -21.32 -10.42 -23.67
CA ALA A 856 -20.73 -9.08 -23.53
C ALA A 856 -19.36 -8.98 -24.23
N PHE A 857 -18.60 -10.08 -24.26
CA PHE A 857 -17.39 -10.17 -25.06
C PHE A 857 -17.70 -10.07 -26.55
N HIS A 858 -18.71 -10.80 -27.05
CA HIS A 858 -19.13 -10.74 -28.45
C HIS A 858 -19.55 -9.33 -28.87
N THR A 859 -20.40 -8.65 -28.07
CA THR A 859 -20.76 -7.25 -28.30
C THR A 859 -19.52 -6.35 -28.42
N SER A 860 -18.58 -6.47 -27.48
CA SER A 860 -17.33 -5.68 -27.49
C SER A 860 -16.41 -6.02 -28.66
N LEU A 861 -16.36 -7.29 -29.08
CA LEU A 861 -15.61 -7.76 -30.24
C LEU A 861 -16.20 -7.19 -31.53
N TYR A 862 -17.53 -7.13 -31.66
CA TYR A 862 -18.20 -6.55 -32.81
C TYR A 862 -17.96 -5.04 -32.91
N ASP A 863 -18.09 -4.32 -31.80
CA ASP A 863 -17.75 -2.88 -31.74
C ASP A 863 -16.29 -2.66 -32.19
N TRP A 864 -15.34 -3.44 -31.65
CA TRP A 864 -13.94 -3.34 -32.04
C TRP A 864 -13.70 -3.65 -33.53
N LEU A 865 -14.34 -4.69 -34.09
CA LEU A 865 -14.20 -5.01 -35.52
C LEU A 865 -14.75 -3.90 -36.43
N ILE A 866 -15.86 -3.27 -36.03
CA ILE A 866 -16.45 -2.14 -36.76
C ILE A 866 -15.51 -0.93 -36.69
N GLU A 867 -14.96 -0.61 -35.53
CA GLU A 867 -13.99 0.49 -35.34
C GLU A 867 -12.71 0.29 -36.18
N GLN A 868 -12.24 -0.95 -36.32
CA GLN A 868 -11.09 -1.29 -37.16
C GLN A 868 -11.44 -1.39 -38.66
N GLY A 869 -12.70 -1.16 -39.06
CA GLY A 869 -13.15 -1.27 -40.45
C GLY A 869 -13.23 -2.70 -41.00
N ARG A 870 -13.12 -3.73 -40.15
CA ARG A 870 -13.08 -5.15 -40.51
C ARG A 870 -14.47 -5.78 -40.66
N HIS A 871 -15.32 -5.11 -41.44
CA HIS A 871 -16.70 -5.52 -41.69
C HIS A 871 -16.82 -6.89 -42.41
N THR A 872 -15.86 -7.24 -43.26
CA THR A 872 -15.83 -8.56 -43.93
C THR A 872 -15.66 -9.72 -42.97
N ASP A 873 -14.93 -9.51 -41.87
CA ASP A 873 -14.66 -10.52 -40.86
C ASP A 873 -15.84 -10.64 -39.90
N LEU A 874 -16.45 -9.50 -39.53
CA LEU A 874 -17.71 -9.47 -38.77
C LEU A 874 -18.80 -10.32 -39.45
N LEU A 875 -18.99 -10.16 -40.76
CA LEU A 875 -20.00 -10.89 -41.54
C LEU A 875 -19.67 -12.38 -41.75
N GLN A 876 -18.45 -12.82 -41.43
CA GLN A 876 -18.04 -14.23 -41.48
C GLN A 876 -18.19 -14.95 -40.12
N ILE A 877 -18.35 -14.20 -39.02
CA ILE A 877 -18.52 -14.77 -37.69
C ILE A 877 -19.86 -15.50 -37.61
N GLN A 878 -19.81 -16.80 -37.29
CA GLN A 878 -20.98 -17.58 -36.95
C GLN A 878 -21.16 -17.57 -35.43
N SER A 879 -21.89 -16.59 -34.92
CA SER A 879 -22.18 -16.45 -33.50
C SER A 879 -23.68 -16.21 -33.29
N PRO A 880 -24.32 -16.86 -32.29
CA PRO A 880 -25.74 -16.67 -32.03
C PRO A 880 -26.08 -15.24 -31.59
N TYR A 881 -25.09 -14.46 -31.16
CA TYR A 881 -25.29 -13.10 -30.63
C TYR A 881 -25.19 -11.99 -31.69
N LEU A 882 -24.72 -12.29 -32.91
CA LEU A 882 -24.46 -11.27 -33.93
C LEU A 882 -25.76 -10.63 -34.46
N GLU A 883 -26.78 -11.46 -34.71
CA GLU A 883 -28.08 -10.98 -35.20
C GLU A 883 -28.76 -10.07 -34.16
N ASP A 884 -28.84 -10.51 -32.91
CA ASP A 884 -29.43 -9.75 -31.81
C ASP A 884 -28.71 -8.41 -31.57
N TYR A 885 -27.37 -8.41 -31.64
CA TYR A 885 -26.56 -7.19 -31.51
C TYR A 885 -26.84 -6.19 -32.63
N LEU A 886 -26.90 -6.65 -33.88
CA LEU A 886 -27.17 -5.78 -35.04
C LEU A 886 -28.61 -5.26 -35.02
N ILE A 887 -29.58 -6.06 -34.56
CA ILE A 887 -30.98 -5.63 -34.37
C ILE A 887 -31.09 -4.56 -33.28
N ALA A 888 -30.40 -4.74 -32.15
CA ALA A 888 -30.40 -3.78 -31.05
C ALA A 888 -29.85 -2.40 -31.47
N ASN A 889 -28.92 -2.39 -32.42
CA ASN A 889 -28.27 -1.17 -32.93
C ASN A 889 -28.85 -0.68 -34.28
N LYS A 890 -30.05 -1.12 -34.67
CA LYS A 890 -30.69 -0.75 -35.95
C LYS A 890 -30.92 0.74 -36.19
N SER A 891 -30.82 1.57 -35.15
CA SER A 891 -30.95 3.03 -35.24
C SER A 891 -29.70 3.72 -35.79
N ASP A 892 -28.53 3.08 -35.67
CA ASP A 892 -27.29 3.55 -36.29
C ASP A 892 -27.27 3.11 -37.76
N LEU A 893 -27.28 4.08 -38.67
CA LEU A 893 -27.36 3.85 -40.11
C LEU A 893 -26.23 2.93 -40.62
N ASN A 894 -25.02 3.06 -40.05
CA ASN A 894 -23.87 2.24 -40.44
C ASN A 894 -24.06 0.79 -40.01
N LYS A 895 -24.60 0.57 -38.80
CA LYS A 895 -24.85 -0.77 -38.26
C LYS A 895 -26.06 -1.44 -38.91
N ALA A 896 -27.08 -0.66 -39.27
CA ALA A 896 -28.22 -1.12 -40.06
C ALA A 896 -27.81 -1.58 -41.47
N GLU A 897 -26.81 -0.93 -42.08
CA GLU A 897 -26.24 -1.38 -43.35
C GLU A 897 -25.55 -2.75 -43.21
N TYR A 898 -24.77 -2.96 -42.14
CA TYR A 898 -24.19 -4.28 -41.84
C TYR A 898 -25.26 -5.35 -41.60
N LEU A 899 -26.39 -5.00 -40.97
CA LEU A 899 -27.54 -5.90 -40.81
C LEU A 899 -28.18 -6.28 -42.16
N CYS A 900 -28.38 -5.31 -43.06
CA CYS A 900 -28.91 -5.58 -44.40
C CYS A 900 -27.94 -6.50 -45.18
N GLN A 901 -26.62 -6.28 -45.08
CA GLN A 901 -25.59 -7.15 -45.69
C GLN A 901 -25.54 -8.56 -45.09
N TYR A 902 -25.66 -8.67 -43.77
CA TYR A 902 -25.71 -9.95 -43.06
C TYR A 902 -26.89 -10.81 -43.53
N TYR A 903 -28.10 -10.23 -43.59
CA TYR A 903 -29.27 -10.93 -44.10
C TYR A 903 -29.16 -11.30 -45.58
N ALA A 904 -28.64 -10.40 -46.42
CA ALA A 904 -28.41 -10.69 -47.83
C ALA A 904 -27.43 -11.86 -48.04
N ARG A 905 -26.34 -11.92 -47.25
CA ARG A 905 -25.34 -13.00 -47.33
C ARG A 905 -25.90 -14.34 -46.83
N ASN A 906 -26.75 -14.32 -45.81
CA ASN A 906 -27.40 -15.51 -45.28
C ASN A 906 -28.67 -15.91 -46.07
N SER A 907 -28.88 -15.36 -47.27
CA SER A 907 -30.03 -15.65 -48.14
C SER A 907 -31.41 -15.31 -47.54
N ARG A 908 -31.44 -14.42 -46.53
CA ARG A 908 -32.65 -13.88 -45.90
C ARG A 908 -33.05 -12.56 -46.56
N PHE A 909 -33.44 -12.68 -47.83
CA PHE A 909 -33.66 -11.51 -48.71
C PHE A 909 -34.88 -10.67 -48.33
N SER A 910 -35.92 -11.27 -47.73
CA SER A 910 -37.12 -10.55 -47.28
C SER A 910 -36.78 -9.61 -46.11
N GLU A 911 -36.03 -10.09 -45.12
CA GLU A 911 -35.58 -9.29 -43.99
C GLU A 911 -34.58 -8.22 -44.40
N ALA A 912 -33.66 -8.53 -45.34
CA ALA A 912 -32.78 -7.54 -45.94
C ALA A 912 -33.57 -6.40 -46.61
N ALA A 913 -34.62 -6.73 -47.38
CA ALA A 913 -35.47 -5.73 -48.01
C ALA A 913 -36.18 -4.83 -46.98
N LYS A 914 -36.69 -5.40 -45.89
CA LYS A 914 -37.35 -4.65 -44.79
C LYS A 914 -36.38 -3.67 -44.10
N ILE A 915 -35.16 -4.11 -43.77
CA ILE A 915 -34.16 -3.25 -43.15
C ILE A 915 -33.73 -2.13 -44.10
N CYS A 916 -33.47 -2.46 -45.37
CA CYS A 916 -33.11 -1.46 -46.37
C CYS A 916 -34.25 -0.45 -46.64
N SER A 917 -35.52 -0.88 -46.60
CA SER A 917 -36.70 0.02 -46.63
C SER A 917 -36.79 0.91 -45.38
N PHE A 918 -36.52 0.36 -44.19
CA PHE A 918 -36.50 1.13 -42.94
C PHE A 918 -35.38 2.19 -42.95
N MET A 919 -34.20 1.85 -43.48
CA MET A 919 -33.10 2.81 -43.64
C MET A 919 -33.49 3.97 -44.58
N ALA A 920 -34.22 3.69 -45.66
CA ALA A 920 -34.72 4.72 -46.56
C ALA A 920 -35.69 5.70 -45.87
N GLN A 921 -36.50 5.23 -44.93
CA GLN A 921 -37.46 6.06 -44.17
C GLN A 921 -36.82 6.86 -43.02
N SER A 922 -35.50 6.72 -42.80
CA SER A 922 -34.83 7.41 -41.69
C SER A 922 -34.82 8.95 -41.90
N PRO A 923 -35.09 9.74 -40.83
CA PRO A 923 -35.14 11.19 -40.91
C PRO A 923 -33.75 11.79 -41.15
N GLY A 924 -33.67 12.85 -41.97
CA GLY A 924 -32.41 13.54 -42.25
C GLY A 924 -31.50 12.86 -43.29
N LEU A 925 -31.94 11.75 -43.89
CA LEU A 925 -31.22 11.11 -45.00
C LEU A 925 -31.38 11.92 -46.29
N LEU A 926 -30.27 12.12 -47.01
CA LEU A 926 -30.27 12.75 -48.34
C LEU A 926 -31.10 11.92 -49.33
N LEU A 927 -31.85 12.60 -50.20
CA LEU A 927 -32.72 11.96 -51.20
C LEU A 927 -31.96 10.97 -52.10
N SER A 928 -30.71 11.27 -52.46
CA SER A 928 -29.85 10.37 -53.24
C SER A 928 -29.55 9.04 -52.53
N ARG A 929 -29.24 9.10 -51.22
CA ARG A 929 -29.02 7.90 -50.39
C ARG A 929 -30.32 7.14 -50.14
N ARG A 930 -31.44 7.85 -50.03
CA ARG A 930 -32.78 7.25 -49.92
C ARG A 930 -33.11 6.41 -51.17
N ILE A 931 -32.82 6.94 -52.37
CA ILE A 931 -32.95 6.20 -53.64
C ILE A 931 -32.02 4.99 -53.69
N GLU A 932 -30.78 5.11 -53.21
CA GLU A 932 -29.83 3.99 -53.15
C GLU A 932 -30.37 2.84 -52.28
N TYR A 933 -30.85 3.15 -51.06
CA TYR A 933 -31.41 2.13 -50.16
C TYR A 933 -32.71 1.54 -50.68
N LEU A 934 -33.61 2.34 -51.26
CA LEU A 934 -34.83 1.82 -51.90
C LEU A 934 -34.49 0.92 -53.10
N THR A 935 -33.48 1.27 -53.89
CA THR A 935 -33.00 0.43 -55.00
C THR A 935 -32.46 -0.90 -54.48
N LYS A 936 -31.63 -0.88 -53.42
CA LYS A 936 -31.13 -2.07 -52.72
C LYS A 936 -32.28 -2.91 -52.15
N ALA A 937 -33.30 -2.26 -51.60
CA ALA A 937 -34.49 -2.91 -51.06
C ALA A 937 -35.31 -3.61 -52.16
N VAL A 938 -35.52 -2.97 -53.31
CA VAL A 938 -36.18 -3.58 -54.48
C VAL A 938 -35.39 -4.78 -55.01
N THR A 939 -34.06 -4.69 -55.12
CA THR A 939 -33.23 -5.81 -55.60
C THR A 939 -33.32 -7.02 -54.66
N ASN A 940 -33.32 -6.79 -53.34
CA ASN A 940 -33.48 -7.85 -52.35
C ASN A 940 -34.91 -8.42 -52.35
N ALA A 941 -35.94 -7.58 -52.42
CA ALA A 941 -37.33 -8.00 -52.48
C ALA A 941 -37.63 -8.84 -53.75
N LYS A 942 -37.08 -8.45 -54.91
CA LYS A 942 -37.18 -9.24 -56.16
C LYS A 942 -36.47 -10.58 -56.07
N SER A 943 -35.31 -10.62 -55.40
CA SER A 943 -34.56 -11.87 -55.18
C SER A 943 -35.28 -12.81 -54.22
N SER A 944 -36.04 -12.26 -53.27
CA SER A 944 -36.91 -13.02 -52.36
C SER A 944 -38.17 -13.58 -53.04
N ALA A 945 -38.73 -12.86 -54.02
CA ALA A 945 -39.94 -13.26 -54.74
C ALA A 945 -39.80 -14.57 -55.53
N GLY A 946 -38.55 -15.01 -55.81
CA GLY A 946 -38.27 -16.32 -56.41
C GLY A 946 -38.25 -17.49 -55.42
N HIS A 947 -38.16 -17.23 -54.11
CA HIS A 947 -37.94 -18.25 -53.07
C HIS A 947 -39.10 -18.42 -52.08
N GLU A 948 -39.97 -17.42 -51.89
CA GLU A 948 -41.07 -17.46 -50.91
C GLU A 948 -42.44 -17.21 -51.56
N PHE A 949 -43.35 -18.18 -51.45
CA PHE A 949 -44.69 -18.12 -52.06
C PHE A 949 -45.56 -17.03 -51.39
N GLY A 950 -45.86 -15.96 -52.13
CA GLY A 950 -47.04 -15.10 -51.95
C GLY A 950 -46.96 -13.94 -50.95
N GLY A 951 -46.03 -13.93 -49.98
CA GLY A 951 -46.00 -12.91 -48.92
C GLY A 951 -45.26 -11.60 -49.25
N ASN A 952 -44.31 -11.61 -50.20
CA ASN A 952 -43.42 -10.46 -50.45
C ASN A 952 -43.86 -9.55 -51.62
N GLN A 953 -45.00 -9.84 -52.26
CA GLN A 953 -45.48 -9.07 -53.41
C GLN A 953 -46.06 -7.70 -52.99
N GLU A 954 -46.74 -7.64 -51.84
CA GLU A 954 -47.27 -6.39 -51.28
C GLU A 954 -46.14 -5.45 -50.81
N LEU A 955 -45.15 -5.99 -50.11
CA LEU A 955 -43.94 -5.26 -49.71
C LEU A 955 -43.15 -4.76 -50.95
N LEU A 956 -43.03 -5.59 -51.99
CA LEU A 956 -42.36 -5.20 -53.23
C LEU A 956 -43.09 -4.05 -53.92
N ASN A 957 -44.42 -4.11 -54.00
CA ASN A 957 -45.22 -3.02 -54.58
C ASN A 957 -45.02 -1.74 -53.77
N GLN A 958 -45.14 -1.79 -52.44
CA GLN A 958 -44.94 -0.63 -51.58
C GLN A 958 -43.54 0.00 -51.74
N ILE A 959 -42.47 -0.80 -51.73
CA ILE A 959 -41.09 -0.29 -51.89
C ILE A 959 -40.88 0.28 -53.30
N THR A 960 -41.55 -0.30 -54.32
CA THR A 960 -41.49 0.19 -55.70
C THR A 960 -42.20 1.53 -55.84
N ASP A 961 -43.38 1.67 -55.23
CA ASP A 961 -44.13 2.93 -55.19
C ASP A 961 -43.30 4.02 -54.49
N ASP A 962 -42.72 3.72 -53.33
CA ASP A 962 -41.83 4.65 -52.59
C ASP A 962 -40.60 5.06 -53.43
N LEU A 963 -40.02 4.13 -54.21
CA LEU A 963 -38.90 4.41 -55.11
C LEU A 963 -39.30 5.32 -56.27
N ASP A 964 -40.48 5.11 -56.85
CA ASP A 964 -40.99 5.92 -57.96
C ASP A 964 -41.33 7.34 -57.49
N VAL A 965 -41.91 7.50 -56.29
CA VAL A 965 -42.10 8.81 -55.65
C VAL A 965 -40.76 9.49 -55.36
N ALA A 966 -39.78 8.77 -54.81
CA ALA A 966 -38.46 9.33 -54.54
C ALA A 966 -37.73 9.79 -55.81
N ARG A 967 -37.86 9.05 -56.91
CA ARG A 967 -37.32 9.44 -58.23
C ARG A 967 -38.01 10.66 -58.81
N LEU A 968 -39.34 10.72 -58.73
CA LEU A 968 -40.12 11.87 -59.15
C LEU A 968 -39.72 13.13 -58.34
N GLN A 969 -39.61 12.98 -57.03
CA GLN A 969 -39.15 14.04 -56.15
C GLN A 969 -37.72 14.49 -56.48
N PHE A 970 -36.84 13.58 -56.87
CA PHE A 970 -35.48 13.91 -57.31
C PHE A 970 -35.46 14.68 -58.63
N GLU A 971 -36.37 14.35 -59.55
CA GLU A 971 -36.58 15.11 -60.79
C GLU A 971 -37.07 16.54 -60.50
N ILE A 972 -38.00 16.71 -59.56
CA ILE A 972 -38.45 18.03 -59.07
C ILE A 972 -37.29 18.78 -58.41
N TYR A 973 -36.54 18.13 -57.50
CA TYR A 973 -35.39 18.72 -56.82
C TYR A 973 -34.35 19.26 -57.81
N ASN A 974 -33.99 18.48 -58.83
CA ASN A 974 -33.02 18.91 -59.83
C ASN A 974 -33.50 20.13 -60.61
N ARG A 975 -34.80 20.24 -60.93
CA ARG A 975 -35.32 21.41 -61.65
C ARG A 975 -35.44 22.64 -60.77
N VAL A 976 -35.89 22.49 -59.52
CA VAL A 976 -35.94 23.58 -58.54
C VAL A 976 -34.52 24.11 -58.23
N SER A 977 -33.49 23.26 -58.33
CA SER A 977 -32.09 23.62 -58.03
C SER A 977 -31.50 24.66 -58.97
N VAL A 978 -32.05 24.77 -60.19
CA VAL A 978 -31.61 25.72 -61.21
C VAL A 978 -32.35 27.05 -61.10
N MET A 979 -33.39 27.14 -60.26
CA MET A 979 -34.21 28.36 -60.09
C MET A 979 -33.66 29.26 -58.97
N PRO A 980 -33.70 30.59 -59.11
CA PRO A 980 -33.27 31.52 -58.05
C PRO A 980 -34.27 31.58 -56.88
N ASN A 981 -33.78 31.82 -55.66
CA ASN A 981 -34.55 31.97 -54.40
C ASN A 981 -35.33 30.72 -53.92
N THR A 982 -34.81 29.50 -54.15
CA THR A 982 -35.48 28.24 -53.80
C THR A 982 -34.80 27.43 -52.67
N GLU A 983 -33.88 28.02 -51.89
CA GLU A 983 -33.09 27.30 -50.87
C GLU A 983 -33.93 26.53 -49.84
N HIS A 984 -35.05 27.11 -49.38
CA HIS A 984 -35.96 26.42 -48.45
C HIS A 984 -36.65 25.21 -49.10
N ALA A 985 -37.07 25.33 -50.35
CA ALA A 985 -37.69 24.24 -51.11
C ALA A 985 -36.68 23.13 -51.41
N LEU A 986 -35.42 23.47 -51.69
CA LEU A 986 -34.35 22.49 -51.91
C LEU A 986 -34.03 21.70 -50.64
N ASN A 987 -33.95 22.35 -49.49
CA ASN A 987 -33.73 21.64 -48.23
C ASN A 987 -34.91 20.71 -47.90
N ASP A 988 -36.16 21.17 -48.08
CA ASP A 988 -37.33 20.34 -47.79
C ASP A 988 -37.42 19.12 -48.74
N LEU A 989 -37.20 19.31 -50.04
CA LEU A 989 -37.17 18.23 -51.03
C LEU A 989 -35.98 17.26 -50.86
N ASN A 990 -34.85 17.70 -50.30
CA ASN A 990 -33.67 16.84 -50.17
C ASN A 990 -33.72 15.94 -48.92
N TYR A 991 -34.39 16.38 -47.85
CA TYR A 991 -34.39 15.66 -46.57
C TYR A 991 -35.72 14.94 -46.27
N ASN A 992 -36.85 15.41 -46.78
CA ASN A 992 -38.19 14.85 -46.50
C ASN A 992 -38.76 14.17 -47.73
N LEU A 993 -39.18 12.91 -47.63
CA LEU A 993 -39.91 12.22 -48.71
C LEU A 993 -41.37 12.66 -48.62
N HIS A 994 -41.84 13.36 -49.64
CA HIS A 994 -43.20 13.89 -49.70
C HIS A 994 -44.11 12.91 -50.42
N ASP A 995 -45.38 12.90 -50.03
CA ASP A 995 -46.39 12.19 -50.79
C ASP A 995 -46.66 12.89 -52.14
N VAL A 996 -47.27 12.16 -53.06
CA VAL A 996 -47.56 12.65 -54.42
C VAL A 996 -48.48 13.88 -54.41
N THR A 997 -49.33 14.03 -53.39
CA THR A 997 -50.27 15.16 -53.24
C THR A 997 -49.54 16.45 -52.85
N LEU A 998 -48.57 16.36 -51.94
CA LEU A 998 -47.71 17.45 -51.50
C LEU A 998 -46.74 17.85 -52.62
N LEU A 999 -46.17 16.88 -53.33
CA LEU A 999 -45.36 17.16 -54.53
C LEU A 999 -46.17 17.92 -55.59
N PHE A 1000 -47.45 17.59 -55.77
CA PHE A 1000 -48.32 18.30 -56.69
C PHE A 1000 -48.63 19.74 -56.24
N HIS A 1001 -49.12 19.93 -55.01
CA HIS A 1001 -49.62 21.22 -54.54
C HIS A 1001 -48.53 22.22 -54.15
N ASN A 1002 -47.44 21.75 -53.55
CA ASN A 1002 -46.40 22.63 -53.00
C ASN A 1002 -45.27 22.89 -53.99
N TYR A 1003 -45.09 22.01 -54.98
CA TYR A 1003 -43.96 22.07 -55.90
C TYR A 1003 -44.37 22.11 -57.37
N ALA A 1004 -44.94 21.03 -57.91
CA ALA A 1004 -45.18 20.92 -59.35
C ALA A 1004 -46.12 22.02 -59.89
N ARG A 1005 -47.18 22.37 -59.14
CA ARG A 1005 -48.12 23.43 -59.54
C ARG A 1005 -47.58 24.85 -59.33
N PRO A 1006 -47.02 25.24 -58.16
CA PRO A 1006 -46.47 26.59 -57.96
C PRO A 1006 -45.31 26.94 -58.88
N TYR A 1007 -44.42 25.98 -59.17
CA TYR A 1007 -43.28 26.17 -60.07
C TYR A 1007 -43.61 25.91 -61.55
N GLN A 1008 -44.89 25.71 -61.89
CA GLN A 1008 -45.37 25.54 -63.28
C GLN A 1008 -44.71 24.36 -64.02
N MET A 1009 -44.37 23.27 -63.31
CA MET A 1009 -43.76 22.07 -63.89
C MET A 1009 -44.84 21.13 -64.44
N HIS A 1010 -45.46 21.52 -65.55
CA HIS A 1010 -46.67 20.88 -66.09
C HIS A 1010 -46.47 19.44 -66.57
N ASP A 1011 -45.27 19.07 -67.04
CA ASP A 1011 -44.93 17.69 -67.40
C ASP A 1011 -44.76 16.78 -66.17
N LEU A 1012 -44.23 17.31 -65.06
CA LEU A 1012 -44.15 16.59 -63.78
C LEU A 1012 -45.51 16.48 -63.10
N VAL A 1013 -46.41 17.43 -63.34
CA VAL A 1013 -47.82 17.28 -62.98
C VAL A 1013 -48.41 16.04 -63.66
N LEU A 1014 -48.15 15.82 -64.96
CA LEU A 1014 -48.59 14.61 -65.66
C LEU A 1014 -47.94 13.34 -65.08
N ALA A 1015 -46.65 13.39 -64.71
CA ALA A 1015 -45.96 12.27 -64.07
C ALA A 1015 -46.51 11.91 -62.68
N ILE A 1016 -46.84 12.92 -61.87
CA ILE A 1016 -47.53 12.76 -60.57
C ILE A 1016 -48.87 12.07 -60.77
N LEU A 1017 -49.68 12.54 -61.72
CA LEU A 1017 -51.00 11.98 -62.00
C LEU A 1017 -50.92 10.55 -62.56
N HIS A 1018 -49.84 10.23 -63.29
CA HIS A 1018 -49.56 8.88 -63.77
C HIS A 1018 -49.23 7.91 -62.63
N ILE A 1019 -48.42 8.33 -61.66
CA ILE A 1019 -48.03 7.50 -60.49
C ILE A 1019 -49.21 7.33 -59.53
N ALA A 1020 -50.04 8.36 -59.33
CA ALA A 1020 -51.16 8.31 -58.38
C ALA A 1020 -52.42 7.59 -58.88
N ASP A 1021 -52.44 7.13 -60.15
CA ASP A 1021 -53.58 6.50 -60.85
C ASP A 1021 -54.93 7.20 -60.57
N HIS A 1022 -54.92 8.53 -60.58
CA HIS A 1022 -56.14 9.30 -60.40
C HIS A 1022 -56.98 9.17 -61.68
N GLY A 1023 -58.09 8.44 -61.60
CA GLY A 1023 -58.96 8.17 -62.73
C GLY A 1023 -59.65 9.41 -63.34
N VAL A 1024 -60.74 9.18 -64.06
CA VAL A 1024 -61.48 10.15 -64.92
C VAL A 1024 -61.80 11.51 -64.26
N GLN A 1025 -61.83 11.59 -62.93
CA GLN A 1025 -62.14 12.81 -62.15
C GLN A 1025 -61.12 13.95 -62.32
N VAL A 1026 -59.89 13.67 -62.77
CA VAL A 1026 -58.81 14.67 -62.88
C VAL A 1026 -58.58 15.14 -64.33
N ARG A 1027 -59.46 14.73 -65.27
CA ARG A 1027 -59.36 15.04 -66.70
C ARG A 1027 -59.19 16.54 -67.00
N GLY A 1028 -59.90 17.41 -66.28
CA GLY A 1028 -59.78 18.86 -66.47
C GLY A 1028 -58.40 19.43 -66.10
N VAL A 1029 -57.71 18.82 -65.13
CA VAL A 1029 -56.34 19.23 -64.74
C VAL A 1029 -55.33 18.74 -65.77
N VAL A 1030 -55.51 17.51 -66.29
CA VAL A 1030 -54.68 16.94 -67.36
C VAL A 1030 -54.80 17.78 -68.63
N GLU A 1031 -56.02 18.08 -69.06
CA GLU A 1031 -56.28 18.94 -70.22
C GLU A 1031 -55.68 20.34 -70.04
N SER A 1032 -55.80 20.93 -68.84
CA SER A 1032 -55.19 22.22 -68.51
C SER A 1032 -53.65 22.17 -68.51
N ALA A 1033 -53.06 21.09 -68.00
CA ALA A 1033 -51.61 20.89 -68.01
C ALA A 1033 -51.07 20.77 -69.45
N TRP A 1034 -51.75 20.00 -70.30
CA TRP A 1034 -51.39 19.90 -71.72
C TRP A 1034 -51.51 21.23 -72.47
N ILE A 1035 -52.56 22.02 -72.22
CA ILE A 1035 -52.69 23.36 -72.79
C ILE A 1035 -51.50 24.24 -72.36
N ALA A 1036 -51.14 24.21 -71.07
CA ALA A 1036 -50.01 24.98 -70.55
C ALA A 1036 -48.67 24.50 -71.14
N ILE A 1037 -48.46 23.18 -71.29
CA ILE A 1037 -47.28 22.61 -71.97
C ILE A 1037 -47.21 23.11 -73.41
N PHE A 1038 -48.33 23.09 -74.14
CA PHE A 1038 -48.35 23.59 -75.52
C PHE A 1038 -48.00 25.07 -75.60
N TYR A 1039 -48.56 25.88 -74.71
CA TYR A 1039 -48.27 27.31 -74.65
C TYR A 1039 -46.80 27.58 -74.34
N GLN A 1040 -46.25 26.94 -73.30
CA GLN A 1040 -44.85 27.11 -72.90
C GLN A 1040 -43.88 26.61 -73.98
N THR A 1041 -44.16 25.46 -74.59
CA THR A 1041 -43.33 24.91 -75.69
C THR A 1041 -43.31 25.85 -76.89
N LYS A 1042 -44.43 26.51 -77.18
CA LYS A 1042 -44.51 27.52 -78.25
C LYS A 1042 -43.72 28.78 -77.90
N GLU A 1043 -43.85 29.31 -76.68
CA GLU A 1043 -43.06 30.46 -76.24
C GLU A 1043 -41.55 30.17 -76.27
N GLU A 1044 -41.13 28.99 -75.79
CA GLU A 1044 -39.72 28.56 -75.81
C GLU A 1044 -39.20 28.39 -77.26
N ALA A 1045 -40.01 27.82 -78.15
CA ALA A 1045 -39.67 27.71 -79.57
C ALA A 1045 -39.50 29.10 -80.23
N LEU A 1046 -40.41 30.03 -79.95
CA LEU A 1046 -40.33 31.41 -80.45
C LEU A 1046 -39.11 32.15 -79.90
N ALA A 1047 -38.79 31.97 -78.61
CA ALA A 1047 -37.62 32.58 -77.96
C ALA A 1047 -36.28 32.03 -78.51
N THR A 1048 -36.27 30.77 -78.96
CA THR A 1048 -35.09 30.11 -79.54
C THR A 1048 -35.01 30.18 -81.07
N GLY A 1049 -36.00 30.80 -81.73
CA GLY A 1049 -36.08 30.92 -83.19
C GLY A 1049 -36.45 29.60 -83.91
N ARG A 1050 -36.99 28.62 -83.18
CA ARG A 1050 -37.42 27.31 -83.69
C ARG A 1050 -38.89 27.37 -84.15
N SER A 1051 -39.26 26.53 -85.13
CA SER A 1051 -40.66 26.37 -85.52
C SER A 1051 -41.50 25.85 -84.35
N PRO A 1052 -42.59 26.54 -83.96
CA PRO A 1052 -43.47 26.08 -82.88
C PRO A 1052 -44.10 24.71 -83.16
N ILE A 1053 -44.35 24.39 -84.43
CA ILE A 1053 -44.96 23.13 -84.87
C ILE A 1053 -43.99 21.95 -84.65
N GLU A 1054 -42.73 22.11 -85.03
CA GLU A 1054 -41.72 21.06 -84.82
C GLU A 1054 -41.44 20.84 -83.33
N ALA A 1055 -41.37 21.92 -82.54
CA ALA A 1055 -41.18 21.83 -81.10
C ALA A 1055 -42.34 21.13 -80.38
N LEU A 1056 -43.60 21.39 -80.80
CA LEU A 1056 -44.76 20.65 -80.29
C LEU A 1056 -44.74 19.18 -80.69
N GLY A 1057 -44.30 18.86 -81.92
CA GLY A 1057 -44.15 17.49 -82.40
C GLY A 1057 -43.16 16.70 -81.54
N ASP A 1058 -41.97 17.26 -81.31
CA ASP A 1058 -40.96 16.68 -80.42
C ASP A 1058 -41.49 16.50 -78.99
N LYS A 1059 -42.23 17.49 -78.47
CA LYS A 1059 -42.75 17.44 -77.10
C LYS A 1059 -43.83 16.38 -76.91
N ILE A 1060 -44.68 16.19 -77.92
CA ILE A 1060 -45.64 15.08 -77.97
C ILE A 1060 -44.92 13.74 -78.05
N GLU A 1061 -43.82 13.63 -78.79
CA GLU A 1061 -43.04 12.40 -78.86
C GLU A 1061 -42.35 12.07 -77.54
N GLU A 1062 -41.73 13.07 -76.90
CA GLU A 1062 -41.06 12.96 -75.59
C GLU A 1062 -42.03 12.48 -74.50
N LEU A 1063 -43.13 13.20 -74.30
CA LEU A 1063 -44.10 12.89 -73.25
C LEU A 1063 -44.97 11.68 -73.61
N GLY A 1064 -45.22 11.46 -74.91
CA GLY A 1064 -45.95 10.29 -75.40
C GLY A 1064 -45.21 9.00 -75.12
N ARG A 1065 -43.88 8.95 -75.24
CA ARG A 1065 -43.08 7.77 -74.83
C ARG A 1065 -43.18 7.47 -73.34
N ARG A 1066 -43.40 8.49 -72.51
CA ARG A 1066 -43.50 8.36 -71.04
C ARG A 1066 -44.90 7.96 -70.58
N PHE A 1067 -45.95 8.43 -71.26
CA PHE A 1067 -47.33 8.33 -70.75
C PHE A 1067 -48.30 7.49 -71.61
N TYR A 1068 -48.02 7.25 -72.90
CA TYR A 1068 -48.84 6.35 -73.72
C TYR A 1068 -48.61 4.90 -73.31
N PRO A 1069 -49.65 4.04 -73.15
CA PRO A 1069 -51.03 4.19 -73.58
C PRO A 1069 -52.03 4.63 -72.48
N ASN A 1070 -51.58 5.28 -71.41
CA ASN A 1070 -52.48 5.69 -70.33
C ASN A 1070 -53.38 6.87 -70.76
N ASP A 1071 -54.61 6.56 -71.19
CA ASP A 1071 -55.61 7.53 -71.67
C ASP A 1071 -55.99 8.61 -70.63
N ASN A 1072 -55.79 8.35 -69.33
CA ASN A 1072 -56.09 9.32 -68.28
C ASN A 1072 -55.10 10.49 -68.27
N VAL A 1073 -53.84 10.24 -68.66
CA VAL A 1073 -52.76 11.24 -68.66
C VAL A 1073 -52.42 11.70 -70.08
N PHE A 1074 -52.64 10.84 -71.08
CA PHE A 1074 -52.42 11.12 -72.51
C PHE A 1074 -53.74 11.00 -73.29
N PRO A 1075 -54.68 11.96 -73.15
CA PRO A 1075 -56.00 11.88 -73.76
C PRO A 1075 -55.93 12.16 -75.27
N LEU A 1076 -55.74 11.11 -76.08
CA LEU A 1076 -55.49 11.20 -77.52
C LEU A 1076 -56.50 12.07 -78.28
N GLY A 1077 -57.80 11.95 -77.96
CA GLY A 1077 -58.87 12.74 -78.55
C GLY A 1077 -58.74 14.24 -78.33
N PHE A 1078 -58.38 14.63 -77.11
CA PHE A 1078 -58.19 16.02 -76.75
C PHE A 1078 -56.91 16.60 -77.38
N LEU A 1079 -55.82 15.84 -77.34
CA LEU A 1079 -54.52 16.26 -77.88
C LEU A 1079 -54.60 16.47 -79.40
N ILE A 1080 -55.16 15.51 -80.15
CA ILE A 1080 -55.35 15.66 -81.62
C ILE A 1080 -56.19 16.89 -81.93
N ASN A 1081 -57.33 17.04 -81.26
CA ASN A 1081 -58.21 18.19 -81.46
C ASN A 1081 -57.45 19.51 -81.25
N LYS A 1082 -56.73 19.64 -80.14
CA LYS A 1082 -56.04 20.89 -79.80
C LYS A 1082 -54.85 21.17 -80.73
N LEU A 1083 -54.03 20.19 -81.07
CA LEU A 1083 -52.88 20.36 -81.99
C LEU A 1083 -53.33 20.76 -83.40
N GLU A 1084 -54.43 20.18 -83.89
CA GLU A 1084 -55.02 20.54 -85.19
C GLU A 1084 -55.63 21.95 -85.15
N GLN A 1085 -56.26 22.35 -84.03
CA GLN A 1085 -56.73 23.73 -83.85
C GLN A 1085 -55.57 24.73 -83.92
N GLU A 1086 -54.44 24.42 -83.27
CA GLU A 1086 -53.26 25.28 -83.31
C GLU A 1086 -52.68 25.41 -84.74
N THR A 1087 -52.78 24.34 -85.55
CA THR A 1087 -52.35 24.34 -86.96
C THR A 1087 -53.31 25.14 -87.84
N TYR A 1088 -54.61 25.07 -87.55
CA TYR A 1088 -55.65 25.80 -88.27
C TYR A 1088 -55.62 27.31 -87.99
N GLU A 1089 -55.24 27.75 -86.79
CA GLU A 1089 -55.20 29.16 -86.40
C GLU A 1089 -53.92 29.90 -86.86
N PHE A 1090 -52.81 29.19 -87.10
CA PHE A 1090 -51.57 29.74 -87.64
C PHE A 1090 -51.63 29.83 -89.18
N GLU A 1091 -52.31 30.85 -89.72
CA GLU A 1091 -52.32 31.17 -91.16
C GLU A 1091 -51.05 31.92 -91.58
N ASP A 1092 -49.92 31.21 -91.72
CA ASP A 1092 -48.80 31.69 -92.54
C ASP A 1092 -48.38 30.62 -93.57
N ASP A 1093 -48.06 31.09 -94.77
CA ASP A 1093 -48.07 30.35 -96.03
C ASP A 1093 -46.93 29.33 -96.15
N SER A 1094 -47.14 28.05 -95.81
CA SER A 1094 -46.29 26.98 -96.37
C SER A 1094 -46.91 25.57 -96.32
N SER A 1095 -47.01 24.95 -97.49
CA SER A 1095 -47.31 23.53 -97.72
C SER A 1095 -46.40 22.50 -97.01
N LEU A 1096 -45.48 22.93 -96.14
CA LEU A 1096 -44.44 22.11 -95.52
C LEU A 1096 -44.91 21.30 -94.29
N HIS A 1097 -46.00 21.70 -93.63
CA HIS A 1097 -46.38 21.12 -92.33
C HIS A 1097 -47.65 20.27 -92.37
N LYS A 1098 -48.13 19.84 -93.53
CA LYS A 1098 -49.33 18.98 -93.62
C LYS A 1098 -49.09 17.59 -93.01
N GLY A 1099 -49.98 17.15 -92.13
CA GLY A 1099 -49.95 15.84 -91.48
C GLY A 1099 -48.87 15.64 -90.42
N TRP A 1100 -48.35 16.71 -89.80
CA TRP A 1100 -47.31 16.62 -88.77
C TRP A 1100 -47.80 16.01 -87.45
N VAL A 1101 -49.06 16.27 -87.06
CA VAL A 1101 -49.69 15.66 -85.85
C VAL A 1101 -49.73 14.14 -86.00
N VAL A 1102 -50.03 13.66 -87.21
CA VAL A 1102 -49.99 12.24 -87.55
C VAL A 1102 -48.57 11.69 -87.42
N ASP A 1103 -47.55 12.41 -87.86
CA ASP A 1103 -46.16 11.95 -87.74
C ASP A 1103 -45.69 11.86 -86.29
N ALA A 1104 -45.98 12.87 -85.46
CA ALA A 1104 -45.62 12.89 -84.04
C ALA A 1104 -46.26 11.72 -83.27
N LEU A 1105 -47.55 11.45 -83.52
CA LEU A 1105 -48.27 10.33 -82.88
C LEU A 1105 -47.79 8.96 -83.39
N ARG A 1106 -47.36 8.88 -84.65
CA ARG A 1106 -46.72 7.66 -85.18
C ARG A 1106 -45.32 7.44 -84.63
N GLY A 1107 -44.58 8.50 -84.27
CA GLY A 1107 -43.29 8.43 -83.56
C GLY A 1107 -43.36 7.71 -82.21
N ILE A 1108 -44.53 7.76 -81.54
CA ILE A 1108 -44.80 7.06 -80.28
C ILE A 1108 -45.59 5.75 -80.45
N ASN A 1109 -45.67 5.22 -81.67
CA ASN A 1109 -46.36 3.98 -82.05
C ASN A 1109 -47.89 3.96 -81.84
N VAL A 1110 -48.58 5.11 -81.85
CA VAL A 1110 -50.06 5.12 -81.81
C VAL A 1110 -50.61 4.49 -83.10
N PRO A 1111 -51.54 3.51 -83.05
CA PRO A 1111 -52.06 2.86 -84.25
C PRO A 1111 -52.77 3.83 -85.22
N PHE A 1112 -52.55 3.67 -86.53
CA PHE A 1112 -53.21 4.49 -87.56
C PHE A 1112 -54.74 4.45 -87.46
N SER A 1113 -55.32 3.30 -87.11
CA SER A 1113 -56.77 3.15 -86.89
C SER A 1113 -57.28 4.01 -85.73
N THR A 1114 -56.54 4.10 -84.63
CA THR A 1114 -56.90 4.93 -83.47
C THR A 1114 -56.83 6.41 -83.82
N ILE A 1115 -55.79 6.82 -84.57
CA ILE A 1115 -55.66 8.19 -85.07
C ILE A 1115 -56.84 8.51 -85.99
N PHE A 1116 -57.12 7.64 -86.98
CA PHE A 1116 -58.22 7.82 -87.93
C PHE A 1116 -59.58 7.92 -87.24
N ASN A 1117 -59.89 7.03 -86.29
CA ASN A 1117 -61.14 7.07 -85.55
C ASN A 1117 -61.30 8.39 -84.77
N THR A 1118 -60.20 8.94 -84.28
CA THR A 1118 -60.22 10.22 -83.56
C THR A 1118 -60.47 11.39 -84.51
N PHE A 1119 -59.77 11.47 -85.64
CA PHE A 1119 -60.02 12.48 -86.67
C PHE A 1119 -61.44 12.37 -87.25
N ASN A 1120 -61.93 11.15 -87.49
CA ASN A 1120 -63.30 10.92 -87.95
C ASN A 1120 -64.32 11.40 -86.91
N GLY A 1121 -64.05 11.15 -85.62
CA GLY A 1121 -64.87 11.68 -84.53
C GLY A 1121 -64.94 13.22 -84.50
N LEU A 1122 -63.83 13.91 -84.76
CA LEU A 1122 -63.82 15.37 -84.88
C LEU A 1122 -64.63 15.86 -86.09
N PHE A 1123 -64.53 15.17 -87.22
CA PHE A 1123 -65.29 15.49 -88.44
C PHE A 1123 -66.80 15.25 -88.28
N GLU A 1124 -67.21 14.17 -87.62
CA GLU A 1124 -68.62 13.83 -87.41
C GLU A 1124 -69.30 14.74 -86.37
N THR A 1125 -68.59 15.08 -85.29
CA THR A 1125 -69.14 15.89 -84.19
C THR A 1125 -69.35 17.36 -84.58
N LYS A 1126 -68.56 17.90 -85.53
CA LYS A 1126 -68.66 19.28 -86.05
C LYS A 1126 -68.68 20.35 -84.95
N LEU A 1127 -68.04 20.08 -83.82
CA LEU A 1127 -67.91 21.04 -82.72
C LEU A 1127 -66.90 22.15 -83.11
N PRO A 1128 -67.13 23.41 -82.72
CA PRO A 1128 -66.20 24.50 -83.01
C PRO A 1128 -64.75 24.19 -82.58
N PRO A 1129 -63.73 24.55 -83.38
CA PRO A 1129 -63.79 25.36 -84.60
C PRO A 1129 -64.19 24.60 -85.89
N TRP A 1130 -64.40 23.29 -85.81
CA TRP A 1130 -64.71 22.38 -86.93
C TRP A 1130 -66.17 22.45 -87.43
N SER A 1131 -66.84 23.57 -87.23
CA SER A 1131 -68.23 23.79 -87.66
C SER A 1131 -68.33 24.55 -88.98
N SER A 1132 -67.30 25.31 -89.35
CA SER A 1132 -67.27 26.07 -90.61
C SER A 1132 -66.84 25.19 -91.79
N ASN A 1133 -67.34 25.48 -92.99
CA ASN A 1133 -66.94 24.76 -94.21
C ASN A 1133 -65.41 24.85 -94.46
N LYS A 1134 -64.76 25.96 -94.07
CA LYS A 1134 -63.31 26.15 -94.19
C LYS A 1134 -62.55 25.20 -93.25
N ALA A 1135 -62.99 25.10 -91.99
CA ALA A 1135 -62.40 24.22 -90.99
C ALA A 1135 -62.63 22.72 -91.29
N LEU A 1136 -63.81 22.36 -91.81
CA LEU A 1136 -64.10 20.98 -92.24
C LEU A 1136 -63.27 20.59 -93.47
N ALA A 1137 -63.04 21.52 -94.41
CA ALA A 1137 -62.15 21.27 -95.54
C ALA A 1137 -60.69 21.06 -95.09
N PHE A 1138 -60.23 21.80 -94.08
CA PHE A 1138 -58.93 21.59 -93.45
C PHE A 1138 -58.82 20.19 -92.83
N LEU A 1139 -59.78 19.78 -92.01
CA LEU A 1139 -59.77 18.43 -91.42
C LEU A 1139 -59.82 17.31 -92.48
N ILE A 1140 -60.61 17.46 -93.54
CA ILE A 1140 -60.65 16.49 -94.64
C ILE A 1140 -59.27 16.40 -95.31
N GLN A 1141 -58.55 17.52 -95.43
CA GLN A 1141 -57.21 17.54 -96.01
C GLN A 1141 -56.20 16.81 -95.12
N GLU A 1142 -56.26 16.99 -93.80
CA GLU A 1142 -55.43 16.26 -92.85
C GLU A 1142 -55.78 14.77 -92.78
N ILE A 1143 -57.07 14.41 -92.86
CA ILE A 1143 -57.54 13.01 -92.99
C ILE A 1143 -57.03 12.39 -94.30
N LEU A 1144 -57.01 13.14 -95.40
CA LEU A 1144 -56.43 12.68 -96.66
C LEU A 1144 -54.94 12.38 -96.51
N VAL A 1145 -54.17 13.26 -95.86
CA VAL A 1145 -52.75 13.03 -95.60
C VAL A 1145 -52.54 11.81 -94.68
N LEU A 1146 -53.38 11.65 -93.65
CA LEU A 1146 -53.40 10.48 -92.79
C LEU A 1146 -53.65 9.19 -93.60
N LEU A 1147 -54.66 9.19 -94.47
CA LEU A 1147 -55.00 8.04 -95.31
C LEU A 1147 -53.90 7.75 -96.33
N GLU A 1148 -53.28 8.76 -96.93
CA GLU A 1148 -52.14 8.59 -97.84
C GLU A 1148 -50.94 7.98 -97.12
N LYS A 1149 -50.61 8.47 -95.91
CA LYS A 1149 -49.53 7.94 -95.07
C LYS A 1149 -49.85 6.53 -94.58
N TRP A 1150 -51.10 6.27 -94.18
CA TRP A 1150 -51.55 4.95 -93.76
C TRP A 1150 -51.48 3.96 -94.93
N LEU A 1151 -51.94 4.35 -96.12
CA LEU A 1151 -51.91 3.53 -97.32
C LEU A 1151 -50.47 3.30 -97.83
N LYS A 1152 -49.57 4.28 -97.66
CA LYS A 1152 -48.13 4.11 -97.89
C LYS A 1152 -47.51 3.14 -96.88
N HIS A 1153 -47.86 3.24 -95.59
CA HIS A 1153 -47.40 2.32 -94.55
C HIS A 1153 -47.88 0.89 -94.81
N VAL A 1154 -49.16 0.71 -95.15
CA VAL A 1154 -49.74 -0.58 -95.54
C VAL A 1154 -49.03 -1.16 -96.77
N ARG A 1155 -48.68 -0.32 -97.76
CA ARG A 1155 -47.88 -0.72 -98.93
C ARG A 1155 -46.44 -1.13 -98.62
N THR A 1156 -45.88 -0.71 -97.48
CA THR A 1156 -44.55 -1.13 -97.01
C THR A 1156 -44.58 -2.36 -96.11
N LEU A 1157 -45.76 -2.82 -95.68
CA LEU A 1157 -45.90 -4.05 -94.90
C LEU A 1157 -45.82 -5.28 -95.82
N PRO A 1158 -45.22 -6.40 -95.39
CA PRO A 1158 -45.22 -7.64 -96.15
C PRO A 1158 -46.64 -8.11 -96.49
N THR A 1159 -46.85 -8.78 -97.62
CA THR A 1159 -48.16 -9.23 -98.12
C THR A 1159 -48.99 -10.07 -97.13
N THR A 1160 -48.38 -10.64 -96.10
CA THR A 1160 -49.03 -11.39 -95.01
C THR A 1160 -49.72 -10.53 -93.96
N SER A 1161 -49.56 -9.20 -93.99
CA SER A 1161 -50.06 -8.28 -92.96
C SER A 1161 -51.30 -7.48 -93.40
N TYR A 1162 -51.82 -7.71 -94.62
CA TYR A 1162 -52.91 -6.90 -95.20
C TYR A 1162 -54.32 -7.23 -94.65
N GLU A 1163 -54.49 -8.33 -93.90
CA GLU A 1163 -55.79 -8.76 -93.33
C GLU A 1163 -56.08 -8.20 -91.91
N LYS A 1164 -55.15 -7.48 -91.27
CA LYS A 1164 -55.36 -6.74 -90.02
C LYS A 1164 -55.15 -5.24 -90.25
#